data_AF-A0A1Y2G2X8-F1
#
_entry.id   AF-A0A1Y2G2X8-F1
#
_cell.length_a   1.000
_cell.length_b   1.000
_cell.length_c   1.000
_cell.angle_alpha   90.00
_cell.angle_beta   90.00
_cell.angle_gamma   90.00
#
_symmetry.space_group_name_H-M   'P 1'
#
loop_
_entity.id
_entity.type
_entity.pdbx_description
1 polymer ?
#
loop_
_entity_poly.entity_id
_entity_poly.type
_entity_poly.pdbx_seq_one_letter_code
_entity_poly.pdbx_strand_id
1 'polypeptide(L)'
;MSADILVSVPSSLALVILDTLLASLTHSSPLKRRLALIAFFASIFLSIHVTFSLRHALAHPLSLASVKSSTTTTDYEAQDAAALAYIPASPTAAQDRAYQDLLSLIVSRKSAYPGHVFQEKALRTASTKVVGVTAVLLHWKRKKGLDLVLRHITRYPYIREVIIWNNRPGIDLKASDFPILMSPPGTTLPPAHLRIFNSPSNVHDAGKHFGCSMASNEHCYFNDDDWLNIYMDSLYTKYLECCSGSGGHGGRIVSNTMPIIHLEHRRWRFENPDLDLHTGFTWLGTGSFSPRSFSTRFLQQQSAAPVGLTRDQSMWPNNLVPIDVEGGEVGWSRGANVDQWAVVYANILTAIRSLHDILLLSPPYLCPSPFSLSPPPPESHTRAPCANDACLFSTSLSPFPPPDALSFQNPPSSSWGALAGWIPSLVGRRSKTAAEEQVEARFDPWAIEHVHEHEKRWNEVAGEDKSAEGAGRALAAGATGASSAPQWSWPSDEWWTNNGSWHLAVDGKGAETCWESWRAPENNDHFGLTLIVPRLVRVITLIGSADLGNVVASEHSQLAGEESWQLYTVREDGSGGWEPRRFLTAAPYLTPAGPGLVAVTLQLEPLFRRQVNAQTGIEETGVEVPIRKIKFVSKGRKRAKVQVCGWNLDGWKV
;
A
#
# COMPACT_ATOMS: atom_id res chain seq x y z
N MET A 1 19.34 16.29 22.89
CA MET A 1 19.03 14.85 23.02
C MET A 1 20.10 14.02 23.75
N SER A 2 21.23 14.59 24.20
CA SER A 2 22.30 13.85 24.90
C SER A 2 22.13 13.71 26.42
N ALA A 3 21.07 14.28 27.01
CA ALA A 3 20.86 14.28 28.46
C ALA A 3 20.03 13.09 28.99
N ASP A 4 19.27 12.40 28.13
CA ASP A 4 18.25 11.42 28.60
C ASP A 4 18.72 9.95 28.65
N ILE A 5 19.90 9.62 28.13
CA ILE A 5 20.41 8.23 28.14
C ILE A 5 21.10 7.88 29.48
N LEU A 6 21.55 8.88 30.24
CA LEU A 6 22.25 8.67 31.51
C LEU A 6 21.31 8.31 32.68
N VAL A 7 20.01 8.56 32.57
CA VAL A 7 19.02 8.25 33.62
C VAL A 7 18.60 6.76 33.59
N SER A 8 18.90 6.04 32.52
CA SER A 8 18.55 4.62 32.34
C SER A 8 19.63 3.62 32.73
N VAL A 9 20.79 4.04 33.26
CA VAL A 9 21.71 3.10 33.91
C VAL A 9 21.13 2.80 35.29
N PRO A 10 20.68 1.57 35.58
CA PRO A 10 20.10 1.25 36.87
C PRO A 10 21.13 1.58 37.96
N SER A 11 20.76 2.32 38.98
CA SER A 11 21.59 2.56 40.17
C SER A 11 22.03 1.26 40.85
N SER A 12 21.36 0.14 40.55
CA SER A 12 21.74 -1.21 40.93
C SER A 12 22.94 -1.78 40.19
N LEU A 13 23.30 -1.30 38.99
CA LEU A 13 24.42 -1.85 38.21
C LEU A 13 25.76 -1.62 38.92
N ALA A 14 25.97 -0.41 39.46
CA ALA A 14 27.17 -0.09 40.23
C ALA A 14 27.28 -0.94 41.50
N LEU A 15 26.15 -1.19 42.18
CA LEU A 15 26.09 -2.04 43.37
C LEU A 15 26.35 -3.51 43.03
N VAL A 16 25.78 -4.03 41.94
CA VAL A 16 26.03 -5.42 41.48
C VAL A 16 27.49 -5.61 41.10
N ILE A 17 28.11 -4.65 40.39
CA ILE A 17 29.53 -4.71 40.05
C ILE A 17 30.38 -4.72 41.31
N LEU A 18 30.07 -3.86 42.29
CA LEU A 18 30.80 -3.77 43.56
C LEU A 18 30.69 -5.07 44.38
N ASP A 19 29.49 -5.65 44.48
CA ASP A 19 29.24 -6.90 45.20
C ASP A 19 29.95 -8.08 44.52
N THR A 20 29.91 -8.14 43.19
CA THR A 20 30.58 -9.20 42.43
C THR A 20 32.10 -9.10 42.57
N LEU A 21 32.64 -7.88 42.64
CA LEU A 21 34.05 -7.62 42.92
C LEU A 21 34.45 -8.02 44.33
N LEU A 22 33.68 -7.62 45.35
CA LEU A 22 33.93 -7.96 46.74
C LEU A 22 33.85 -9.47 46.96
N ALA A 23 32.85 -10.15 46.41
CA ALA A 23 32.71 -11.61 46.46
C ALA A 23 33.89 -12.33 45.77
N SER A 24 34.39 -11.77 44.66
CA SER A 24 35.50 -12.36 43.92
C SER A 24 36.86 -12.12 44.59
N LEU A 25 37.05 -10.97 45.25
CA LEU A 25 38.26 -10.60 45.98
C LEU A 25 38.36 -11.28 47.35
N THR A 26 37.24 -11.68 47.94
CA THR A 26 37.18 -12.40 49.23
C THR A 26 37.15 -13.92 49.09
N HIS A 27 37.17 -14.45 47.85
CA HIS A 27 37.13 -15.90 47.62
C HIS A 27 38.37 -16.58 48.22
N SER A 28 38.15 -17.68 48.96
CA SER A 28 39.21 -18.49 49.58
C SER A 28 40.32 -18.97 48.62
N SER A 29 40.01 -19.17 47.34
CA SER A 29 40.97 -19.64 46.34
C SER A 29 41.88 -18.51 45.83
N PRO A 30 43.22 -18.64 45.94
CA PRO A 30 44.15 -17.63 45.43
C PRO A 30 44.13 -17.53 43.89
N LEU A 31 43.81 -18.62 43.19
CA LEU A 31 43.70 -18.63 41.72
C LEU A 31 42.49 -17.80 41.25
N LYS A 32 41.33 -17.98 41.90
CA LYS A 32 40.11 -17.24 41.55
C LYS A 32 40.23 -15.74 41.84
N ARG A 33 40.91 -15.36 42.94
CA ARG A 33 41.24 -13.96 43.24
C ARG A 33 42.09 -13.32 42.14
N ARG A 34 43.11 -14.03 41.65
CA ARG A 34 43.97 -13.54 40.55
C ARG A 34 43.20 -13.41 39.24
N LEU A 35 42.38 -14.39 38.88
CA LEU A 35 41.55 -14.33 37.66
C LEU A 35 40.52 -13.20 37.73
N ALA A 36 39.90 -12.99 38.89
CA ALA A 36 38.96 -11.89 39.09
C ALA A 36 39.63 -10.52 38.99
N LEU A 37 40.83 -10.35 39.54
CA LEU A 37 41.64 -9.14 39.37
C LEU A 37 41.97 -8.89 37.90
N ILE A 38 42.40 -9.92 37.17
CA ILE A 38 42.70 -9.81 35.73
C ILE A 38 41.44 -9.40 34.94
N ALA A 39 40.29 -10.03 35.20
CA ALA A 39 39.03 -9.68 34.56
C ALA A 39 38.58 -8.25 34.90
N PHE A 40 38.78 -7.80 36.14
CA PHE A 40 38.49 -6.44 36.57
C PHE A 40 39.36 -5.41 35.83
N PHE A 41 40.68 -5.62 35.79
CA PHE A 41 41.58 -4.74 35.06
C PHE A 41 41.30 -4.74 33.55
N ALA A 42 40.96 -5.90 32.97
CA ALA A 42 40.52 -5.98 31.58
C ALA A 42 39.23 -5.19 31.34
N SER A 43 38.25 -5.25 32.26
CA SER A 43 37.00 -4.48 32.15
C SER A 43 37.22 -2.97 32.28
N ILE A 44 38.12 -2.54 33.18
CA ILE A 44 38.52 -1.13 33.30
C ILE A 44 39.20 -0.68 32.02
N PHE A 45 40.15 -1.47 31.51
CA PHE A 45 40.85 -1.16 30.27
C PHE A 45 39.89 -1.05 29.09
N LEU A 46 38.95 -1.99 28.94
CA LEU A 46 37.91 -1.93 27.91
C LEU A 46 37.00 -0.70 28.09
N SER A 47 36.60 -0.40 29.32
CA SER A 47 35.73 0.75 29.62
C SER A 47 36.42 2.06 29.30
N ILE A 48 37.70 2.19 29.64
CA ILE A 48 38.55 3.34 29.29
C ILE A 48 38.69 3.43 27.77
N HIS A 49 38.97 2.31 27.08
CA HIS A 49 39.05 2.30 25.63
C HIS A 49 37.74 2.73 24.97
N VAL A 50 36.60 2.24 25.45
CA VAL A 50 35.27 2.64 24.96
C VAL A 50 35.04 4.12 25.23
N THR A 51 35.35 4.64 26.43
CA THR A 51 35.22 6.08 26.70
C THR A 51 36.16 6.92 25.86
N PHE A 52 37.39 6.47 25.60
CA PHE A 52 38.34 7.17 24.75
C PHE A 52 37.89 7.15 23.29
N SER A 53 37.42 6.01 22.78
CA SER A 53 36.85 5.88 21.43
C SER A 53 35.58 6.71 21.28
N LEU A 54 34.69 6.72 22.29
CA LEU A 54 33.48 7.54 22.30
C LEU A 54 33.84 9.03 22.35
N ARG A 55 34.80 9.41 23.20
CA ARG A 55 35.28 10.79 23.31
C ARG A 55 36.01 11.23 22.04
N HIS A 56 36.76 10.36 21.39
CA HIS A 56 37.40 10.62 20.10
C HIS A 56 36.36 10.74 18.99
N ALA A 57 35.32 9.90 18.96
CA ALA A 57 34.21 10.01 18.02
C ALA A 57 33.35 11.28 18.24
N LEU A 58 33.24 11.73 19.50
CA LEU A 58 32.53 12.95 19.86
C LEU A 58 33.37 14.23 19.66
N ALA A 59 34.69 14.17 19.86
CA ALA A 59 35.62 15.29 19.69
C ALA A 59 36.06 15.46 18.23
N HIS A 60 36.08 14.37 17.46
CA HIS A 60 36.23 14.34 16.02
C HIS A 60 34.98 13.67 15.45
N PRO A 61 33.82 14.36 15.41
CA PRO A 61 32.73 13.87 14.58
C PRO A 61 33.33 13.69 13.20
N LEU A 62 33.33 12.45 12.69
CA LEU A 62 33.65 12.17 11.29
C LEU A 62 32.91 13.23 10.50
N SER A 63 33.68 14.02 9.75
CA SER A 63 33.17 15.11 8.96
C SER A 63 32.25 14.57 7.86
N LEU A 64 31.00 14.29 8.24
CA LEU A 64 29.83 14.25 7.38
C LEU A 64 29.61 15.58 6.65
N ALA A 65 30.46 16.59 6.88
CA ALA A 65 30.51 17.79 6.07
C ALA A 65 30.94 17.52 4.61
N SER A 66 31.50 16.35 4.27
CA SER A 66 31.72 15.98 2.87
C SER A 66 30.48 15.41 2.17
N VAL A 67 29.39 15.16 2.91
CA VAL A 67 28.05 14.88 2.37
C VAL A 67 27.11 16.05 2.71
N LYS A 68 27.67 17.28 2.75
CA LYS A 68 26.90 18.54 2.75
C LYS A 68 26.96 19.22 1.37
N SER A 69 26.89 18.42 0.31
CA SER A 69 26.33 18.82 -0.99
C SER A 69 24.97 18.12 -1.04
N SER A 70 23.80 18.76 -1.03
CA SER A 70 23.43 20.11 -1.46
C SER A 70 22.10 20.55 -0.81
N THR A 71 21.95 21.85 -0.53
CA THR A 71 20.72 22.67 -0.58
C THR A 71 19.42 22.34 0.20
N THR A 72 19.22 21.16 0.78
CA THR A 72 17.86 20.79 1.26
C THR A 72 17.44 21.35 2.62
N THR A 73 18.35 21.57 3.59
CA THR A 73 17.95 22.01 4.94
C THR A 73 17.38 23.44 4.98
N THR A 74 17.92 24.34 4.15
CA THR A 74 17.45 25.74 4.05
C THR A 74 16.10 25.85 3.36
N ASP A 75 15.83 24.98 2.39
CA ASP A 75 14.54 24.98 1.67
C ASP A 75 13.39 24.47 2.55
N TYR A 76 13.66 23.57 3.49
CA TYR A 76 12.63 23.06 4.40
C TYR A 76 12.21 24.06 5.47
N GLU A 77 13.17 24.73 6.11
CA GLU A 77 12.88 25.83 7.03
C GLU A 77 12.14 26.96 6.31
N ALA A 78 12.51 27.25 5.06
CA ALA A 78 11.81 28.22 4.23
C ALA A 78 10.37 27.79 3.90
N GLN A 79 10.12 26.51 3.61
CA GLN A 79 8.77 26.00 3.36
C GLN A 79 7.90 25.93 4.61
N ASP A 80 8.47 25.58 5.77
CA ASP A 80 7.78 25.62 7.06
C ASP A 80 7.45 27.08 7.43
N ALA A 81 8.40 28.00 7.25
CA ALA A 81 8.17 29.43 7.42
C ALA A 81 7.09 29.96 6.45
N ALA A 82 7.11 29.54 5.17
CA ALA A 82 6.08 29.88 4.20
C ALA A 82 4.72 29.27 4.57
N ALA A 83 4.68 28.06 5.14
CA ALA A 83 3.46 27.43 5.62
C ALA A 83 2.88 28.11 6.86
N LEU A 84 3.75 28.62 7.75
CA LEU A 84 3.36 29.45 8.88
C LEU A 84 2.78 30.79 8.41
N ALA A 85 3.36 31.38 7.36
CA ALA A 85 2.89 32.62 6.75
C ALA A 85 1.69 32.44 5.80
N TYR A 86 1.32 31.20 5.46
CA TYR A 86 0.25 30.93 4.50
C TYR A 86 -1.12 31.33 5.05
N ILE A 87 -1.71 32.33 4.40
CA ILE A 87 -3.11 32.73 4.60
C ILE A 87 -3.90 32.18 3.41
N PRO A 88 -4.85 31.26 3.62
CA PRO A 88 -5.65 30.73 2.52
C PRO A 88 -6.52 31.84 1.91
N ALA A 89 -6.50 31.95 0.58
CA ALA A 89 -7.41 32.82 -0.13
C ALA A 89 -8.88 32.40 0.11
N SER A 90 -9.81 33.34 -0.06
CA SER A 90 -11.23 32.99 -0.05
C SER A 90 -11.53 32.01 -1.18
N PRO A 91 -12.42 31.00 -0.96
CA PRO A 91 -12.77 30.05 -2.00
C PRO A 91 -13.38 30.74 -3.21
N THR A 92 -13.07 30.23 -4.39
CA THR A 92 -13.80 30.58 -5.62
C THR A 92 -15.18 29.91 -5.64
N ALA A 93 -16.13 30.46 -6.41
CA ALA A 93 -17.45 29.86 -6.57
C ALA A 93 -17.40 28.41 -7.10
N ALA A 94 -16.39 28.07 -7.91
CA ALA A 94 -16.17 26.71 -8.39
C ALA A 94 -15.73 25.77 -7.26
N GLN A 95 -14.83 26.23 -6.38
CA GLN A 95 -14.39 25.47 -5.21
C GLN A 95 -15.53 25.27 -4.21
N ASP A 96 -16.37 26.29 -3.99
CA ASP A 96 -17.55 26.15 -3.12
C ASP A 96 -18.56 25.17 -3.70
N ARG A 97 -18.81 25.19 -5.02
CA ARG A 97 -19.68 24.20 -5.67
C ARG A 97 -19.13 22.78 -5.51
N ALA A 98 -17.84 22.57 -5.81
CA ALA A 98 -17.20 21.28 -5.65
C ALA A 98 -17.27 20.77 -4.19
N TYR A 99 -17.10 21.66 -3.21
CA TYR A 99 -17.26 21.33 -1.79
C TYR A 99 -18.70 20.88 -1.47
N GLN A 100 -19.72 21.54 -2.00
CA GLN A 100 -21.12 21.13 -1.81
C GLN A 100 -21.43 19.79 -2.49
N ASP A 101 -20.90 19.55 -3.68
CA ASP A 101 -21.06 18.29 -4.40
C ASP A 101 -20.45 17.13 -3.60
N LEU A 102 -19.27 17.33 -3.00
CA LEU A 102 -18.62 16.36 -2.12
C LEU A 102 -19.42 16.11 -0.84
N LEU A 103 -19.98 17.16 -0.22
CA LEU A 103 -20.86 16.99 0.93
C LEU A 103 -22.11 16.16 0.58
N SER A 104 -22.74 16.45 -0.56
CA SER A 104 -23.88 15.69 -1.06
C SER A 104 -23.51 14.21 -1.27
N LEU A 105 -22.35 13.96 -1.89
CA LEU A 105 -21.80 12.62 -2.07
C LEU A 105 -21.61 11.93 -0.72
N ILE A 106 -20.94 12.57 0.25
CA ILE A 106 -20.73 12.01 1.61
C ILE A 106 -22.07 11.65 2.27
N VAL A 107 -23.06 12.53 2.20
CA VAL A 107 -24.38 12.30 2.80
C VAL A 107 -25.12 11.14 2.14
N SER A 108 -24.96 10.97 0.82
CA SER A 108 -25.56 9.86 0.07
C SER A 108 -24.94 8.49 0.39
N ARG A 109 -23.68 8.46 0.84
CA ARG A 109 -22.96 7.21 1.16
C ARG A 109 -23.44 6.62 2.47
N LYS A 110 -23.68 5.31 2.47
CA LYS A 110 -24.03 4.53 3.66
C LYS A 110 -23.21 3.25 3.65
N SER A 111 -22.64 2.90 4.79
CA SER A 111 -21.90 1.64 4.89
C SER A 111 -22.82 0.44 4.66
N ALA A 112 -22.35 -0.50 3.86
CA ALA A 112 -22.89 -1.83 3.65
C ALA A 112 -22.85 -2.68 4.93
N TYR A 113 -21.94 -2.38 5.85
CA TYR A 113 -21.79 -3.16 7.06
C TYR A 113 -22.78 -2.71 8.14
N PRO A 114 -23.52 -3.64 8.78
CA PRO A 114 -24.46 -3.26 9.81
C PRO A 114 -23.76 -2.96 11.14
N GLY A 115 -24.16 -1.91 11.85
CA GLY A 115 -23.48 -1.49 13.08
C GLY A 115 -23.45 -2.52 14.21
N HIS A 116 -24.39 -3.46 14.27
CA HIS A 116 -24.44 -4.44 15.35
C HIS A 116 -23.23 -5.40 15.36
N VAL A 117 -22.57 -5.62 14.21
CA VAL A 117 -21.37 -6.48 14.12
C VAL A 117 -20.11 -5.81 14.67
N PHE A 118 -20.15 -4.50 14.96
CA PHE A 118 -19.04 -3.73 15.54
C PHE A 118 -19.28 -3.33 16.99
N GLN A 119 -20.28 -3.93 17.65
CA GLN A 119 -20.40 -3.82 19.09
C GLN A 119 -19.21 -4.53 19.74
N GLU A 120 -18.76 -4.01 20.89
CA GLU A 120 -17.57 -4.52 21.57
C GLU A 120 -17.64 -6.04 21.87
N LYS A 121 -18.84 -6.53 22.24
CA LYS A 121 -19.09 -7.96 22.43
C LYS A 121 -18.90 -8.78 21.14
N ALA A 122 -19.34 -8.25 20.00
CA ALA A 122 -19.22 -8.91 18.71
C ALA A 122 -17.76 -9.01 18.28
N LEU A 123 -17.00 -7.90 18.36
CA LEU A 123 -15.58 -7.84 17.98
C LEU A 123 -14.69 -8.77 18.79
N ARG A 124 -15.06 -9.10 20.03
CA ARG A 124 -14.32 -10.05 20.89
C ARG A 124 -14.60 -11.51 20.54
N THR A 125 -15.58 -11.79 19.69
CA THR A 125 -15.96 -13.17 19.35
C THR A 125 -15.15 -13.66 18.15
N ALA A 126 -14.43 -14.76 18.30
CA ALA A 126 -13.57 -15.33 17.24
C ALA A 126 -14.33 -15.72 15.95
N SER A 127 -15.66 -15.78 15.98
CA SER A 127 -16.50 -16.11 14.82
C SER A 127 -16.73 -14.93 13.87
N THR A 128 -16.51 -13.68 14.28
CA THR A 128 -16.75 -12.52 13.43
C THR A 128 -15.51 -12.21 12.59
N LYS A 129 -15.65 -12.21 11.26
CA LYS A 129 -14.57 -11.86 10.31
C LYS A 129 -14.31 -10.34 10.20
N VAL A 130 -14.93 -9.52 11.03
CA VAL A 130 -14.82 -8.05 11.00
C VAL A 130 -13.93 -7.56 12.11
N VAL A 131 -13.31 -6.38 11.91
CA VAL A 131 -12.38 -5.75 12.86
C VAL A 131 -12.73 -4.29 13.12
N GLY A 132 -12.53 -3.83 14.35
CA GLY A 132 -12.56 -2.40 14.69
C GLY A 132 -11.29 -1.69 14.21
N VAL A 133 -11.43 -0.44 13.78
CA VAL A 133 -10.35 0.33 13.15
C VAL A 133 -10.18 1.69 13.81
N THR A 134 -8.93 2.10 13.98
CA THR A 134 -8.55 3.48 14.30
C THR A 134 -8.19 4.23 13.02
N ALA A 135 -8.94 5.28 12.67
CA ALA A 135 -8.53 6.18 11.60
C ALA A 135 -7.44 7.12 12.11
N VAL A 136 -6.35 7.26 11.36
CA VAL A 136 -5.26 8.19 11.61
C VAL A 136 -5.24 9.19 10.46
N LEU A 137 -5.63 10.43 10.77
CA LEU A 137 -5.74 11.51 9.81
C LEU A 137 -4.52 12.42 9.93
N LEU A 138 -3.75 12.54 8.86
CA LEU A 138 -2.61 13.44 8.81
C LEU A 138 -3.09 14.83 8.38
N HIS A 139 -2.96 15.80 9.28
CA HIS A 139 -3.29 17.19 8.98
C HIS A 139 -2.03 18.01 8.76
N TRP A 140 -2.04 18.84 7.72
CA TRP A 140 -1.09 19.93 7.58
C TRP A 140 -1.81 21.25 7.35
N LYS A 141 -2.30 21.48 6.13
CA LYS A 141 -2.60 22.84 5.63
C LYS A 141 -4.10 23.05 5.48
N ARG A 142 -4.90 21.98 5.34
CA ARG A 142 -6.23 22.03 4.74
C ARG A 142 -7.31 21.61 5.73
N LYS A 143 -7.59 22.47 6.72
CA LYS A 143 -8.60 22.22 7.76
C LYS A 143 -10.00 21.87 7.21
N LYS A 144 -10.44 22.52 6.13
CA LYS A 144 -11.73 22.20 5.47
C LYS A 144 -11.73 20.79 4.87
N GLY A 145 -10.60 20.35 4.33
CA GLY A 145 -10.46 19.01 3.77
C GLY A 145 -10.48 17.95 4.87
N LEU A 146 -9.77 18.20 5.97
CA LEU A 146 -9.83 17.37 7.17
C LEU A 146 -11.26 17.23 7.72
N ASP A 147 -12.05 18.31 7.73
CA ASP A 147 -13.48 18.26 8.12
C ASP A 147 -14.30 17.32 7.19
N LEU A 148 -14.10 17.41 5.87
CA LEU A 148 -14.78 16.51 4.93
C LEU A 148 -14.41 15.05 5.15
N VAL A 149 -13.11 14.76 5.32
CA VAL A 149 -12.62 13.40 5.58
C VAL A 149 -13.23 12.88 6.88
N LEU A 150 -13.21 13.68 7.94
CA LEU A 150 -13.78 13.31 9.23
C LEU A 150 -15.28 13.01 9.14
N ARG A 151 -16.05 13.86 8.45
CA ARG A 151 -17.49 13.65 8.20
C ARG A 151 -17.76 12.39 7.39
N HIS A 152 -16.87 12.03 6.49
CA HIS A 152 -17.03 10.85 5.65
C HIS A 152 -16.72 9.55 6.40
N ILE A 153 -15.52 9.42 6.94
CA ILE A 153 -15.04 8.15 7.52
C ILE A 153 -15.84 7.75 8.77
N THR A 154 -16.37 8.72 9.53
CA THR A 154 -17.13 8.45 10.76
C THR A 154 -18.53 7.91 10.50
N ARG A 155 -18.98 7.89 9.24
CA ARG A 155 -20.21 7.22 8.81
C ARG A 155 -20.07 5.71 8.74
N TYR A 156 -18.84 5.20 8.78
CA TYR A 156 -18.55 3.78 8.66
C TYR A 156 -18.40 3.14 10.05
N PRO A 157 -19.19 2.10 10.36
CA PRO A 157 -19.30 1.59 11.73
C PRO A 157 -18.05 0.86 12.24
N TYR A 158 -17.15 0.45 11.34
CA TYR A 158 -15.84 -0.11 11.71
C TYR A 158 -14.84 0.95 12.17
N ILE A 159 -15.05 2.26 11.91
CA ILE A 159 -14.21 3.31 12.48
C ILE A 159 -14.66 3.57 13.92
N ARG A 160 -13.83 3.20 14.89
CA ARG A 160 -14.13 3.27 16.33
C ARG A 160 -13.36 4.37 17.06
N GLU A 161 -12.20 4.73 16.53
CA GLU A 161 -11.34 5.79 17.04
C GLU A 161 -10.84 6.63 15.86
N VAL A 162 -10.67 7.92 16.07
CA VAL A 162 -10.01 8.84 15.14
C VAL A 162 -8.87 9.52 15.89
N ILE A 163 -7.68 9.45 15.31
CA ILE A 163 -6.48 10.16 15.75
C ILE A 163 -6.15 11.18 14.67
N ILE A 164 -6.24 12.46 14.97
CA ILE A 164 -5.75 13.52 14.10
C ILE A 164 -4.32 13.84 14.52
N TRP A 165 -3.37 13.58 13.62
CA TRP A 165 -1.99 13.99 13.78
C TRP A 165 -1.77 15.33 13.06
N ASN A 166 -1.64 16.41 13.83
CA ASN A 166 -1.46 17.74 13.30
C ASN A 166 0.02 18.06 13.11
N ASN A 167 0.46 18.01 11.85
CA ASN A 167 1.78 18.41 11.37
C ASN A 167 1.89 19.92 11.08
N ARG A 168 1.04 20.78 11.65
CA ARG A 168 1.17 22.23 11.50
C ARG A 168 1.74 22.86 12.78
N PRO A 169 3.05 23.12 12.84
CA PRO A 169 3.64 23.82 13.98
C PRO A 169 2.96 25.17 14.21
N GLY A 170 2.84 25.57 15.47
CA GLY A 170 2.30 26.88 15.87
C GLY A 170 0.79 27.05 15.74
N ILE A 171 0.05 26.06 15.22
CA ILE A 171 -1.41 26.08 15.17
C ILE A 171 -1.95 24.82 15.81
N ASP A 172 -2.51 24.96 17.01
CA ASP A 172 -3.13 23.85 17.72
C ASP A 172 -4.57 23.63 17.26
N LEU A 173 -4.86 22.40 16.82
CA LEU A 173 -6.21 21.93 16.62
C LEU A 173 -6.84 21.54 17.97
N LYS A 174 -8.15 21.80 18.09
CA LYS A 174 -8.99 21.46 19.24
C LYS A 174 -10.19 20.65 18.78
N ALA A 175 -10.78 19.85 19.66
CA ALA A 175 -11.97 19.06 19.31
C ALA A 175 -13.15 19.96 18.86
N SER A 176 -13.27 21.16 19.43
CA SER A 176 -14.28 22.15 19.05
C SER A 176 -14.08 22.76 17.65
N ASP A 177 -12.95 22.50 17.00
CA ASP A 177 -12.70 22.94 15.63
C ASP A 177 -13.47 22.12 14.59
N PHE A 178 -13.98 20.96 14.99
CA PHE A 178 -14.66 20.02 14.13
C PHE A 178 -16.11 19.84 14.61
N PRO A 179 -17.04 19.53 13.69
CA PRO A 179 -18.40 19.20 14.07
C PRO A 179 -18.40 18.00 15.01
N ILE A 180 -19.40 17.95 15.90
CA ILE A 180 -19.60 16.81 16.79
C ILE A 180 -19.65 15.54 15.94
N LEU A 181 -18.76 14.59 16.24
CA LEU A 181 -18.78 13.30 15.59
C LEU A 181 -20.14 12.64 15.82
N MET A 182 -20.80 12.28 14.74
CA MET A 182 -22.11 11.65 14.80
C MET A 182 -21.94 10.13 14.86
N SER A 183 -22.93 9.46 15.46
CA SER A 183 -23.04 8.01 15.33
C SER A 183 -23.21 7.61 13.86
N PRO A 184 -22.63 6.48 13.44
CA PRO A 184 -22.82 5.96 12.08
C PRO A 184 -24.32 5.85 11.74
N PRO A 185 -24.76 6.32 10.57
CA PRO A 185 -26.18 6.39 10.22
C PRO A 185 -26.89 5.04 10.31
N GLY A 186 -28.05 5.01 10.97
CA GLY A 186 -28.86 3.78 11.12
C GLY A 186 -28.27 2.75 12.07
N THR A 187 -27.37 3.16 12.98
CA THR A 187 -26.77 2.28 13.98
C THR A 187 -27.00 2.81 15.40
N THR A 188 -26.90 1.92 16.39
CA THR A 188 -26.92 2.27 17.82
C THR A 188 -25.50 2.41 18.39
N LEU A 189 -24.48 2.45 17.53
CA LEU A 189 -23.10 2.58 17.98
C LEU A 189 -22.84 4.01 18.50
N PRO A 190 -22.02 4.18 19.53
CA PRO A 190 -21.57 5.51 19.91
C PRO A 190 -20.67 6.09 18.81
N PRO A 191 -20.57 7.43 18.72
CA PRO A 191 -19.61 8.10 17.85
C PRO A 191 -18.19 7.60 18.08
N ALA A 192 -17.35 7.71 17.05
CA ALA A 192 -15.93 7.38 17.17
C ALA A 192 -15.25 8.30 18.21
N HIS A 193 -14.30 7.74 18.96
CA HIS A 193 -13.53 8.51 19.94
C HIS A 193 -12.46 9.36 19.25
N LEU A 194 -12.47 10.69 19.44
CA LEU A 194 -11.54 11.62 18.81
C LEU A 194 -10.35 11.96 19.72
N ARG A 195 -9.13 11.80 19.20
CA ARG A 195 -7.88 12.27 19.81
C ARG A 195 -7.15 13.18 18.82
N ILE A 196 -6.59 14.27 19.31
CA ILE A 196 -5.82 15.22 18.50
C ILE A 196 -4.42 15.32 19.10
N PHE A 197 -3.40 15.14 18.27
CA PHE A 197 -1.99 15.32 18.61
C PHE A 197 -1.44 16.51 17.84
N ASN A 198 -1.17 17.61 18.54
CA ASN A 198 -0.50 18.78 17.97
C ASN A 198 1.01 18.57 18.02
N SER A 199 1.60 18.28 16.86
CA SER A 199 3.03 18.04 16.76
C SER A 199 3.80 19.37 16.81
N PRO A 200 4.88 19.48 17.62
CA PRO A 200 5.66 20.70 17.72
C PRO A 200 6.46 21.01 16.45
N SER A 201 6.67 20.01 15.61
CA SER A 201 7.28 20.10 14.30
C SER A 201 6.45 19.30 13.29
N ASN A 202 6.63 19.59 12.01
CA ASN A 202 6.06 18.75 10.98
C ASN A 202 6.92 17.48 10.82
N VAL A 203 6.33 16.31 11.11
CA VAL A 203 7.01 15.00 11.01
C VAL A 203 6.54 14.19 9.79
N HIS A 204 5.86 14.83 8.84
CA HIS A 204 5.42 14.21 7.58
C HIS A 204 4.65 12.90 7.80
N ASP A 205 4.87 11.91 6.95
CA ASP A 205 4.22 10.60 7.00
C ASP A 205 4.54 9.80 8.26
N ALA A 206 5.63 10.10 8.98
CA ALA A 206 5.90 9.46 10.27
C ALA A 206 4.77 9.72 11.28
N GLY A 207 4.06 10.85 11.15
CA GLY A 207 2.86 11.16 11.94
C GLY A 207 1.77 10.09 11.85
N LYS A 208 1.61 9.46 10.68
CA LYS A 208 0.68 8.33 10.49
C LYS A 208 1.08 7.14 11.36
N HIS A 209 2.37 6.80 11.38
CA HIS A 209 2.88 5.68 12.16
C HIS A 209 2.90 5.94 13.66
N PHE A 210 3.20 7.16 14.09
CA PHE A 210 3.03 7.55 15.49
C PHE A 210 1.57 7.41 15.90
N GLY A 211 0.63 7.98 15.15
CA GLY A 211 -0.80 7.84 15.43
C GLY A 211 -1.25 6.37 15.53
N CYS A 212 -0.86 5.56 14.55
CA CYS A 212 -1.28 4.16 14.50
C CYS A 212 -0.63 3.29 15.59
N SER A 213 0.65 3.48 15.92
CA SER A 213 1.29 2.70 17.00
C SER A 213 0.63 2.93 18.37
N MET A 214 0.12 4.15 18.60
CA MET A 214 -0.63 4.56 19.79
C MET A 214 -2.15 4.27 19.72
N ALA A 215 -2.61 3.65 18.63
CA ALA A 215 -4.02 3.34 18.42
C ALA A 215 -4.53 2.31 19.43
N SER A 216 -5.81 2.45 19.78
CA SER A 216 -6.51 1.52 20.66
C SER A 216 -6.89 0.22 19.95
N ASN A 217 -7.08 0.25 18.63
CA ASN A 217 -7.40 -0.91 17.81
C ASN A 217 -6.14 -1.53 17.17
N GLU A 218 -6.20 -2.82 16.84
CA GLU A 218 -5.10 -3.52 16.14
C GLU A 218 -4.98 -3.17 14.65
N HIS A 219 -5.96 -2.45 14.11
CA HIS A 219 -6.02 -2.07 12.70
C HIS A 219 -6.18 -0.57 12.57
N CYS A 220 -5.45 0.00 11.63
CA CYS A 220 -5.44 1.43 11.35
C CYS A 220 -5.93 1.70 9.94
N TYR A 221 -6.52 2.89 9.74
CA TYR A 221 -6.83 3.46 8.45
C TYR A 221 -6.12 4.81 8.30
N PHE A 222 -5.35 5.03 7.25
CA PHE A 222 -4.61 6.27 6.98
C PHE A 222 -5.32 7.11 5.94
N ASN A 223 -5.39 8.43 6.14
CA ASN A 223 -5.86 9.39 5.14
C ASN A 223 -5.26 10.77 5.38
N ASP A 224 -4.92 11.51 4.32
CA ASP A 224 -4.42 12.88 4.39
C ASP A 224 -5.57 13.91 4.40
N ASP A 225 -5.30 15.16 4.76
CA ASP A 225 -6.30 16.23 4.81
C ASP A 225 -6.74 16.77 3.45
N ASP A 226 -6.32 16.11 2.37
CA ASP A 226 -6.47 16.57 1.00
C ASP A 226 -7.00 15.53 0.01
N TRP A 227 -7.35 14.37 0.53
CA TRP A 227 -7.88 13.27 -0.22
C TRP A 227 -9.16 12.77 0.41
N LEU A 228 -10.20 12.52 -0.40
CA LEU A 228 -11.43 11.89 0.09
C LEU A 228 -11.58 10.52 -0.55
N ASN A 229 -11.23 9.46 0.17
CA ASN A 229 -11.49 8.11 -0.30
C ASN A 229 -12.97 7.75 -0.11
N ILE A 230 -13.71 7.65 -1.21
CA ILE A 230 -15.15 7.29 -1.22
C ILE A 230 -15.42 5.78 -1.29
N TYR A 231 -14.37 4.96 -1.34
CA TYR A 231 -14.42 3.50 -1.57
C TYR A 231 -14.14 2.72 -0.28
N MET A 232 -14.66 3.20 0.84
CA MET A 232 -14.33 2.72 2.18
C MET A 232 -14.77 1.27 2.40
N ASP A 233 -16.00 0.90 2.03
CA ASP A 233 -16.48 -0.48 2.24
C ASP A 233 -15.74 -1.47 1.35
N SER A 234 -15.49 -1.11 0.10
CA SER A 234 -14.72 -1.91 -0.86
C SER A 234 -13.30 -2.14 -0.35
N LEU A 235 -12.63 -1.08 0.08
CA LEU A 235 -11.29 -1.17 0.63
C LEU A 235 -11.25 -1.97 1.95
N TYR A 236 -12.25 -1.79 2.81
CA TYR A 236 -12.38 -2.54 4.06
C TYR A 236 -12.64 -4.04 3.82
N THR A 237 -13.58 -4.39 2.94
CA THR A 237 -13.81 -5.80 2.53
C THR A 237 -12.53 -6.40 1.97
N LYS A 238 -11.83 -5.66 1.11
CA LYS A 238 -10.56 -6.12 0.56
C LYS A 238 -9.55 -6.41 1.66
N TYR A 239 -9.40 -5.49 2.62
CA TYR A 239 -8.52 -5.64 3.77
C TYR A 239 -8.87 -6.90 4.59
N LEU A 240 -10.15 -7.14 4.87
CA LEU A 240 -10.60 -8.33 5.59
C LEU A 240 -10.31 -9.64 4.85
N GLU A 241 -10.41 -9.65 3.51
CA GLU A 241 -10.22 -10.88 2.73
C GLU A 241 -8.76 -11.31 2.62
N CYS A 242 -7.81 -10.38 2.55
CA CYS A 242 -6.41 -10.70 2.25
C CYS A 242 -5.41 -10.39 3.37
N CYS A 243 -5.76 -9.51 4.30
CA CYS A 243 -4.75 -8.62 4.87
C CYS A 243 -4.94 -8.27 6.35
N SER A 244 -6.09 -8.61 6.96
CA SER A 244 -6.35 -8.36 8.39
C SER A 244 -5.54 -9.25 9.33
N GLY A 245 -4.89 -10.32 8.84
CA GLY A 245 -4.05 -11.20 9.67
C GLY A 245 -4.81 -12.28 10.45
N SER A 246 -6.10 -12.51 10.14
CA SER A 246 -6.87 -13.64 10.66
C SER A 246 -6.35 -14.96 10.07
N GLY A 247 -5.26 -15.51 10.62
CA GLY A 247 -4.69 -16.78 10.17
C GLY A 247 -3.19 -17.00 10.40
N GLY A 248 -2.54 -16.26 11.30
CA GLY A 248 -1.13 -16.47 11.66
C GLY A 248 -0.10 -15.99 10.62
N HIS A 249 -0.55 -15.47 9.48
CA HIS A 249 0.29 -14.81 8.47
C HIS A 249 0.22 -13.31 8.71
N GLY A 250 1.37 -12.65 8.88
CA GLY A 250 1.45 -11.21 9.12
C GLY A 250 0.60 -10.44 8.11
N GLY A 251 -0.32 -9.59 8.61
CA GLY A 251 -1.26 -8.83 7.79
C GLY A 251 -0.57 -7.94 6.74
N ARG A 252 -1.35 -7.25 5.89
CA ARG A 252 -0.79 -6.43 4.80
C ARG A 252 -1.44 -5.05 4.70
N ILE A 253 -0.77 -4.12 4.02
CA ILE A 253 -1.36 -2.83 3.66
C ILE A 253 -2.24 -2.99 2.42
N VAL A 254 -3.44 -2.42 2.47
CA VAL A 254 -4.36 -2.27 1.34
C VAL A 254 -4.64 -0.79 1.17
N SER A 255 -4.32 -0.25 0.01
CA SER A 255 -4.46 1.17 -0.29
C SER A 255 -5.45 1.39 -1.43
N ASN A 256 -6.21 2.48 -1.36
CA ASN A 256 -6.90 3.01 -2.53
C ASN A 256 -5.95 3.95 -3.26
N THR A 257 -5.91 3.93 -4.58
CA THR A 257 -5.05 4.84 -5.36
C THR A 257 -5.70 5.20 -6.70
N MET A 258 -5.23 6.28 -7.33
CA MET A 258 -5.65 6.62 -8.70
C MET A 258 -5.04 5.64 -9.71
N PRO A 259 -5.73 5.36 -10.82
CA PRO A 259 -5.20 4.55 -11.92
C PRO A 259 -3.76 4.88 -12.30
N ILE A 260 -3.50 6.14 -12.62
CA ILE A 260 -2.17 6.57 -13.08
C ILE A 260 -1.12 6.44 -11.97
N ILE A 261 -1.49 6.67 -10.72
CA ILE A 261 -0.60 6.46 -9.58
C ILE A 261 -0.33 4.96 -9.40
N HIS A 262 -1.33 4.10 -9.62
CA HIS A 262 -1.13 2.65 -9.59
C HIS A 262 -0.10 2.18 -10.62
N LEU A 263 -0.18 2.70 -11.84
CA LEU A 263 0.81 2.43 -12.89
C LEU A 263 2.22 2.76 -12.40
N GLU A 264 2.41 3.96 -11.85
CA GLU A 264 3.69 4.36 -11.27
C GLU A 264 4.09 3.46 -10.10
N HIS A 265 3.21 3.20 -9.13
CA HIS A 265 3.46 2.29 -8.01
C HIS A 265 3.98 0.93 -8.48
N ARG A 266 3.44 0.40 -9.58
CA ARG A 266 3.88 -0.88 -10.14
C ARG A 266 5.26 -0.79 -10.76
N ARG A 267 5.58 0.30 -11.46
CA ARG A 267 6.92 0.53 -12.03
C ARG A 267 8.01 0.64 -10.95
N TRP A 268 7.67 1.06 -9.74
CA TRP A 268 8.60 1.19 -8.61
C TRP A 268 8.62 -0.02 -7.65
N ARG A 269 8.20 -1.21 -8.11
CA ARG A 269 8.29 -2.45 -7.31
C ARG A 269 9.50 -3.26 -7.72
N PHE A 270 10.23 -3.75 -6.74
CA PHE A 270 11.36 -4.66 -6.96
C PHE A 270 11.48 -5.70 -5.83
N GLU A 271 12.15 -6.79 -6.18
CA GLU A 271 12.41 -7.92 -5.30
C GLU A 271 13.91 -8.26 -5.34
N ASN A 272 14.48 -8.55 -4.18
CA ASN A 272 15.79 -9.14 -4.01
C ASN A 272 15.66 -10.33 -3.03
N PRO A 273 15.65 -11.58 -3.53
CA PRO A 273 15.44 -12.77 -2.71
C PRO A 273 16.61 -13.05 -1.75
N ASP A 274 17.83 -12.61 -2.07
CA ASP A 274 19.01 -12.82 -1.22
C ASP A 274 18.93 -12.01 0.08
N LEU A 275 18.23 -10.88 0.04
CA LEU A 275 18.02 -9.99 1.18
C LEU A 275 16.64 -10.16 1.82
N ASP A 276 15.82 -11.10 1.34
CA ASP A 276 14.41 -11.22 1.70
C ASP A 276 13.71 -9.85 1.55
N LEU A 277 14.03 -9.14 0.46
CA LEU A 277 13.56 -7.80 0.17
C LEU A 277 12.48 -7.84 -0.91
N HIS A 278 11.26 -7.44 -0.59
CA HIS A 278 10.18 -7.27 -1.56
C HIS A 278 9.46 -5.97 -1.27
N THR A 279 9.64 -4.95 -2.10
CA THR A 279 9.24 -3.60 -1.69
C THR A 279 8.77 -2.74 -2.85
N GLY A 280 8.04 -1.69 -2.54
CA GLY A 280 7.47 -0.76 -3.51
C GLY A 280 6.84 0.44 -2.84
N PHE A 281 6.39 1.37 -3.67
CA PHE A 281 5.77 2.61 -3.21
C PHE A 281 4.24 2.47 -3.13
N THR A 282 3.66 3.05 -2.07
CA THR A 282 2.22 3.32 -1.97
C THR A 282 1.99 4.63 -1.25
N TRP A 283 1.13 5.47 -1.81
CA TRP A 283 0.70 6.69 -1.15
C TRP A 283 -0.33 6.36 -0.05
N LEU A 284 0.10 6.31 1.21
CA LEU A 284 -0.78 5.96 2.36
C LEU A 284 -1.87 7.01 2.63
N GLY A 285 -1.73 8.21 2.08
CA GLY A 285 -2.62 9.34 2.27
C GLY A 285 -3.94 9.24 1.55
N THR A 286 -4.04 8.38 0.54
CA THR A 286 -5.21 8.25 -0.34
C THR A 286 -6.26 7.27 0.18
N GLY A 287 -6.11 6.84 1.44
CA GLY A 287 -6.96 5.87 2.11
C GLY A 287 -6.32 4.49 2.13
N SER A 288 -5.76 4.08 3.28
CA SER A 288 -5.06 2.79 3.40
C SER A 288 -5.33 2.09 4.72
N PHE A 289 -5.70 0.81 4.68
CA PHE A 289 -5.77 -0.03 5.87
C PHE A 289 -4.44 -0.74 6.14
N SER A 290 -4.05 -0.81 7.41
CA SER A 290 -2.81 -1.45 7.84
C SER A 290 -2.93 -2.04 9.25
N PRO A 291 -2.32 -3.19 9.55
CA PRO A 291 -2.16 -3.64 10.93
C PRO A 291 -1.30 -2.67 11.76
N ARG A 292 -1.67 -2.44 13.03
CA ARG A 292 -0.91 -1.60 13.97
C ARG A 292 0.52 -2.08 14.19
N SER A 293 0.74 -3.38 14.11
CA SER A 293 2.07 -3.99 14.23
C SER A 293 3.06 -3.46 13.18
N PHE A 294 2.59 -3.04 12.01
CA PHE A 294 3.44 -2.49 10.95
C PHE A 294 4.00 -1.13 11.34
N SER A 295 3.15 -0.24 11.86
CA SER A 295 3.58 1.07 12.37
C SER A 295 4.47 0.93 13.61
N THR A 296 4.16 0.00 14.50
CA THR A 296 4.97 -0.27 15.70
C THR A 296 6.38 -0.74 15.32
N ARG A 297 6.47 -1.68 14.37
CA ARG A 297 7.75 -2.19 13.86
C ARG A 297 8.52 -1.12 13.10
N PHE A 298 7.86 -0.31 12.28
CA PHE A 298 8.48 0.81 11.57
C PHE A 298 9.22 1.73 12.55
N LEU A 299 8.54 2.14 13.63
CA LEU A 299 9.15 2.99 14.66
C LEU A 299 10.30 2.29 15.40
N GLN A 300 10.20 0.98 15.66
CA GLN A 300 11.28 0.20 16.24
C GLN A 300 12.50 0.13 15.32
N GLN A 301 12.31 -0.11 14.02
CA GLN A 301 13.37 -0.13 13.02
C GLN A 301 14.07 1.22 12.94
N GLN A 302 13.29 2.30 12.88
CA GLN A 302 13.80 3.65 12.87
C GLN A 302 14.60 3.99 14.15
N SER A 303 14.22 3.43 15.30
CA SER A 303 14.98 3.59 16.55
C SER A 303 16.28 2.77 16.59
N ALA A 304 16.31 1.61 15.92
CA ALA A 304 17.44 0.68 15.91
C ALA A 304 18.50 1.05 14.87
N ALA A 305 18.09 1.57 13.72
CA ALA A 305 18.93 2.11 12.67
C ALA A 305 18.49 3.55 12.39
N PRO A 306 18.95 4.52 13.20
CA PRO A 306 18.56 5.92 13.06
C PRO A 306 19.18 6.54 11.82
N VAL A 307 18.69 6.16 10.65
CA VAL A 307 18.73 7.03 9.47
C VAL A 307 17.79 8.16 9.79
N GLY A 308 18.31 9.39 9.82
CA GLY A 308 17.53 10.56 10.19
C GLY A 308 16.24 10.57 9.39
N LEU A 309 15.09 10.73 10.07
CA LEU A 309 13.80 10.96 9.42
C LEU A 309 13.91 12.23 8.59
N THR A 310 14.29 12.09 7.32
CA THR A 310 14.15 13.17 6.36
C THR A 310 12.71 13.16 5.85
N ARG A 311 12.28 14.33 5.42
CA ARG A 311 10.94 14.65 4.93
C ARG A 311 10.36 13.65 3.90
N ASP A 312 11.21 12.93 3.18
CA ASP A 312 10.85 12.15 2.00
C ASP A 312 10.79 10.63 2.26
N GLN A 313 10.81 10.19 3.53
CA GLN A 313 10.71 8.77 3.85
C GLN A 313 9.27 8.28 3.73
N SER A 314 8.78 8.16 2.49
CA SER A 314 7.70 7.25 2.16
C SER A 314 8.16 5.81 2.41
N MET A 315 7.33 5.02 3.09
CA MET A 315 7.68 3.63 3.43
C MET A 315 8.04 2.83 2.17
N TRP A 316 9.10 2.06 2.31
CA TRP A 316 9.39 0.84 1.55
C TRP A 316 9.11 -0.32 2.49
N PRO A 317 7.84 -0.73 2.67
CA PRO A 317 7.56 -1.88 3.47
C PRO A 317 8.14 -3.09 2.75
N ASN A 318 9.18 -3.65 3.34
CA ASN A 318 9.61 -4.96 2.96
C ASN A 318 8.42 -5.92 3.18
N ASN A 319 8.08 -6.70 2.15
CA ASN A 319 6.96 -7.63 2.04
C ASN A 319 5.55 -7.08 1.72
N LEU A 320 5.45 -5.92 1.09
CA LEU A 320 4.16 -5.41 0.62
C LEU A 320 4.22 -5.07 -0.86
N VAL A 321 3.73 -5.97 -1.71
CA VAL A 321 2.85 -5.52 -2.79
C VAL A 321 1.63 -4.92 -2.08
N PRO A 322 1.48 -3.58 -2.02
CA PRO A 322 0.21 -3.02 -1.63
C PRO A 322 -0.82 -3.59 -2.60
N ILE A 323 -1.90 -4.16 -2.07
CA ILE A 323 -3.03 -4.46 -2.92
C ILE A 323 -3.76 -3.14 -3.08
N ASP A 324 -3.28 -2.40 -4.07
CA ASP A 324 -3.88 -1.17 -4.52
C ASP A 324 -5.22 -1.51 -5.16
N VAL A 325 -6.24 -0.75 -4.76
CA VAL A 325 -7.56 -0.77 -5.34
C VAL A 325 -7.70 0.54 -6.11
N GLU A 326 -7.87 0.46 -7.43
CA GLU A 326 -7.91 1.62 -8.32
C GLU A 326 -9.25 2.34 -8.21
N GLY A 327 -9.33 3.33 -7.32
CA GLY A 327 -10.47 4.24 -7.23
C GLY A 327 -10.35 5.39 -8.23
N GLY A 328 -11.46 5.81 -8.81
CA GLY A 328 -11.50 7.00 -9.67
C GLY A 328 -11.06 8.28 -8.94
N GLU A 329 -10.85 9.36 -9.69
CA GLU A 329 -10.35 10.63 -9.16
C GLU A 329 -11.34 11.30 -8.19
N VAL A 330 -10.92 11.51 -6.94
CA VAL A 330 -11.71 12.21 -5.90
C VAL A 330 -10.90 13.23 -5.09
N GLY A 331 -9.63 13.45 -5.45
CA GLY A 331 -8.79 14.49 -4.86
C GLY A 331 -9.19 15.89 -5.36
N TRP A 332 -9.46 16.83 -4.44
CA TRP A 332 -9.81 18.22 -4.80
C TRP A 332 -8.61 19.16 -4.87
N SER A 333 -7.39 18.66 -4.64
CA SER A 333 -6.16 19.45 -4.61
C SER A 333 -5.64 19.80 -6.00
N ARG A 334 -6.55 20.14 -6.92
CA ARG A 334 -6.24 20.66 -8.26
C ARG A 334 -6.02 22.16 -8.17
N GLY A 335 -4.79 22.55 -7.90
CA GLY A 335 -4.31 23.88 -8.29
C GLY A 335 -3.68 23.75 -9.68
N ALA A 336 -3.94 24.69 -10.59
CA ALA A 336 -3.27 24.74 -11.90
C ALA A 336 -1.72 24.83 -11.81
N ASN A 337 -1.20 25.05 -10.60
CA ASN A 337 0.22 25.25 -10.30
C ASN A 337 0.76 24.22 -9.27
N VAL A 338 0.05 23.12 -8.98
CA VAL A 338 0.56 22.06 -8.12
C VAL A 338 0.77 20.82 -8.96
N ASP A 339 1.99 20.64 -9.44
CA ASP A 339 2.38 19.37 -10.03
C ASP A 339 2.53 18.32 -8.92
N GLN A 340 1.47 17.57 -8.69
CA GLN A 340 1.44 16.49 -7.72
C GLN A 340 2.43 15.38 -8.09
N TRP A 341 2.73 15.21 -9.39
CA TRP A 341 3.69 14.21 -9.86
C TRP A 341 5.09 14.56 -9.49
N ALA A 342 5.45 15.84 -9.56
CA ALA A 342 6.75 16.26 -9.12
C ALA A 342 7.00 15.87 -7.64
N VAL A 343 6.03 16.11 -6.77
CA VAL A 343 6.14 15.72 -5.36
C VAL A 343 6.23 14.20 -5.19
N VAL A 344 5.41 13.43 -5.90
CA VAL A 344 5.41 11.97 -5.84
C VAL A 344 6.75 11.39 -6.30
N TYR A 345 7.27 11.83 -7.44
CA TYR A 345 8.55 11.35 -7.97
C TYR A 345 9.72 11.72 -7.07
N ALA A 346 9.75 12.95 -6.53
CA ALA A 346 10.75 13.35 -5.56
C ALA A 346 10.77 12.42 -4.34
N ASN A 347 9.60 12.14 -3.76
CA ASN A 347 9.46 11.26 -2.60
C ASN A 347 9.95 9.84 -2.92
N ILE A 348 9.57 9.29 -4.07
CA ILE A 348 9.99 7.95 -4.49
C ILE A 348 11.52 7.89 -4.64
N LEU A 349 12.12 8.85 -5.34
CA LEU A 349 13.56 8.90 -5.57
C LEU A 349 14.34 9.03 -4.25
N THR A 350 13.92 9.92 -3.34
CA THR A 350 14.60 10.03 -2.04
C THR A 350 14.43 8.76 -1.21
N ALA A 351 13.28 8.12 -1.27
CA ALA A 351 13.03 6.90 -0.51
C ALA A 351 13.89 5.72 -1.03
N ILE A 352 14.14 5.64 -2.35
CA ILE A 352 15.10 4.67 -2.93
C ILE A 352 16.53 4.96 -2.48
N ARG A 353 16.95 6.23 -2.53
CA ARG A 353 18.27 6.65 -2.02
C ARG A 353 18.45 6.26 -0.57
N SER A 354 17.44 6.53 0.24
CA SER A 354 17.44 6.17 1.67
C SER A 354 17.55 4.66 1.87
N LEU A 355 16.80 3.86 1.10
CA LEU A 355 16.88 2.40 1.15
C LEU A 355 18.28 1.89 0.76
N HIS A 356 18.84 2.41 -0.33
CA HIS A 356 20.20 2.10 -0.76
C HIS A 356 21.23 2.39 0.34
N ASP A 357 21.17 3.59 0.91
CA ASP A 357 22.10 4.01 1.96
C ASP A 357 21.94 3.16 3.22
N ILE A 358 20.70 2.80 3.59
CA ILE A 358 20.43 1.88 4.70
C ILE A 358 21.07 0.51 4.43
N LEU A 359 20.88 -0.04 3.24
CA LEU A 359 21.39 -1.37 2.87
C LEU A 359 22.93 -1.38 2.75
N LEU A 360 23.54 -0.25 2.38
CA LEU A 360 24.99 -0.05 2.39
C LEU A 360 25.57 0.02 3.80
N LEU A 361 24.93 0.79 4.68
CA LEU A 361 25.46 1.13 6.00
C LEU A 361 25.09 0.10 7.07
N SER A 362 24.03 -0.68 6.87
CA SER A 362 23.53 -1.61 7.88
C SER A 362 24.27 -2.95 7.82
N PRO A 363 24.99 -3.38 8.87
CA PRO A 363 25.47 -4.74 8.97
C PRO A 363 24.30 -5.75 8.89
N PRO A 364 24.52 -6.97 8.35
CA PRO A 364 23.48 -7.95 8.05
C PRO A 364 22.62 -8.37 9.26
N TYR A 365 23.06 -8.06 10.48
CA TYR A 365 22.37 -8.40 11.73
C TYR A 365 21.39 -7.32 12.23
N LEU A 366 21.40 -6.12 11.65
CA LEU A 366 20.48 -5.03 12.02
C LEU A 366 19.19 -5.02 11.20
N CYS A 367 19.06 -5.87 10.17
CA CYS A 367 17.76 -6.11 9.54
C CYS A 367 16.97 -7.02 10.50
N PRO A 368 15.99 -6.49 11.26
CA PRO A 368 15.30 -7.29 12.25
C PRO A 368 14.45 -8.30 11.51
N SER A 369 14.80 -9.59 11.64
CA SER A 369 14.12 -10.83 11.21
C SER A 369 13.39 -10.78 9.85
N PRO A 370 13.73 -11.67 8.89
CA PRO A 370 13.13 -11.69 7.57
C PRO A 370 11.61 -11.56 7.67
N PHE A 371 11.05 -10.65 6.89
CA PHE A 371 9.61 -10.54 6.81
C PHE A 371 9.16 -11.86 6.22
N SER A 372 8.37 -12.68 6.92
CA SER A 372 7.90 -13.92 6.31
C SER A 372 7.22 -13.57 4.98
N LEU A 373 7.87 -13.90 3.86
CA LEU A 373 7.33 -13.83 2.49
C LEU A 373 6.12 -14.75 2.49
N SER A 374 4.99 -14.21 2.94
CA SER A 374 3.72 -14.85 2.75
C SER A 374 3.50 -14.72 1.25
N PRO A 375 3.43 -15.83 0.48
CA PRO A 375 3.15 -15.73 -0.93
C PRO A 375 1.87 -14.90 -1.15
N PRO A 376 1.78 -14.08 -2.21
CA PRO A 376 0.57 -13.33 -2.47
C PRO A 376 -0.61 -14.31 -2.52
N PRO A 377 -1.65 -14.12 -1.68
CA PRO A 377 -2.73 -15.06 -1.63
C PRO A 377 -3.49 -14.98 -2.98
N PRO A 378 -4.20 -16.04 -3.37
CA PRO A 378 -5.00 -16.06 -4.61
C PRO A 378 -5.95 -14.86 -4.76
N GLU A 379 -6.32 -14.23 -3.65
CA GLU A 379 -7.11 -13.00 -3.56
C GLU A 379 -6.37 -11.75 -4.11
N SER A 380 -5.10 -11.82 -4.51
CA SER A 380 -4.35 -10.71 -5.13
C SER A 380 -4.94 -10.20 -6.46
N HIS A 381 -5.96 -10.86 -6.99
CA HIS A 381 -6.62 -10.52 -8.24
C HIS A 381 -7.69 -9.43 -8.13
N THR A 382 -8.04 -8.97 -6.93
CA THR A 382 -8.95 -7.80 -6.78
C THR A 382 -8.21 -6.52 -7.15
N ARG A 383 -8.80 -5.72 -8.05
CA ARG A 383 -8.12 -4.60 -8.72
C ARG A 383 -8.75 -3.23 -8.53
N ALA A 384 -10.07 -3.12 -8.55
CA ALA A 384 -10.74 -1.82 -8.52
C ALA A 384 -12.05 -1.88 -7.72
N PRO A 385 -12.42 -0.83 -6.98
CA PRO A 385 -13.72 -0.74 -6.35
C PRO A 385 -14.75 -0.24 -7.36
N CYS A 386 -15.98 -0.69 -7.22
CA CYS A 386 -17.07 -0.18 -8.04
C CYS A 386 -17.40 1.27 -7.68
N ALA A 387 -17.86 2.07 -8.64
CA ALA A 387 -18.18 3.50 -8.43
C ALA A 387 -19.12 3.75 -7.23
N ASN A 388 -20.01 2.79 -6.94
CA ASN A 388 -20.98 2.83 -5.84
C ASN A 388 -20.47 2.24 -4.52
N ASP A 389 -19.18 1.87 -4.41
CA ASP A 389 -18.55 1.27 -3.22
C ASP A 389 -19.22 -0.04 -2.75
N ALA A 390 -19.93 -0.74 -3.63
CA ALA A 390 -20.69 -1.94 -3.29
C ALA A 390 -20.19 -3.23 -3.96
N CYS A 391 -19.09 -3.15 -4.71
CA CYS A 391 -18.35 -4.32 -5.18
C CYS A 391 -16.87 -4.01 -5.46
N LEU A 392 -16.12 -5.07 -5.75
CA LEU A 392 -14.74 -5.03 -6.20
C LEU A 392 -14.58 -5.83 -7.50
N PHE A 393 -14.05 -5.21 -8.54
CA PHE A 393 -13.63 -5.89 -9.76
C PHE A 393 -12.39 -6.75 -9.49
N SER A 394 -12.40 -7.98 -10.01
CA SER A 394 -11.32 -8.94 -9.83
C SER A 394 -10.94 -9.56 -11.17
N THR A 395 -9.64 -9.69 -11.47
CA THR A 395 -9.15 -10.29 -12.71
C THR A 395 -7.74 -10.89 -12.55
N SER A 396 -7.49 -12.02 -13.23
CA SER A 396 -6.14 -12.59 -13.40
C SER A 396 -5.33 -11.90 -14.49
N LEU A 397 -5.98 -11.11 -15.34
CA LEU A 397 -5.38 -10.47 -16.49
C LEU A 397 -4.66 -9.19 -16.06
N SER A 398 -3.34 -9.30 -15.89
CA SER A 398 -2.45 -8.18 -15.59
C SER A 398 -1.76 -7.68 -16.87
N PRO A 399 -1.76 -6.36 -17.16
CA PRO A 399 -0.93 -5.77 -18.21
C PRO A 399 0.53 -5.65 -17.78
N PHE A 400 0.82 -5.84 -16.49
CA PHE A 400 2.15 -5.66 -15.91
C PHE A 400 2.98 -6.95 -16.00
N PRO A 401 4.32 -6.83 -16.11
CA PRO A 401 5.20 -7.97 -16.01
C PRO A 401 5.01 -8.68 -14.66
N PRO A 402 5.20 -10.01 -14.62
CA PRO A 402 5.11 -10.75 -13.37
C PRO A 402 6.29 -10.37 -12.44
N PRO A 403 6.12 -10.47 -11.11
CA PRO A 403 7.13 -10.00 -10.16
C PRO A 403 8.52 -10.63 -10.32
N ASP A 404 8.59 -11.89 -10.73
CA ASP A 404 9.82 -12.63 -11.00
C ASP A 404 10.63 -12.05 -12.17
N ALA A 405 9.96 -11.42 -13.14
CA ALA A 405 10.61 -10.66 -14.21
C ALA A 405 11.20 -9.33 -13.72
N LEU A 406 10.94 -8.93 -12.47
CA LEU A 406 11.45 -7.71 -11.83
C LEU A 406 12.48 -8.03 -10.71
N SER A 407 13.04 -9.25 -10.73
CA SER A 407 14.06 -9.69 -9.78
C SER A 407 15.41 -9.04 -10.08
N PHE A 408 16.04 -8.46 -9.06
CA PHE A 408 17.37 -7.90 -9.17
C PHE A 408 18.44 -8.94 -8.80
N GLN A 409 19.33 -9.25 -9.73
CA GLN A 409 20.51 -10.08 -9.47
C GLN A 409 21.64 -9.20 -8.97
N ASN A 410 22.34 -9.63 -7.92
CA ASN A 410 23.55 -8.95 -7.48
C ASN A 410 24.53 -8.83 -8.66
N PRO A 411 25.27 -7.72 -8.79
CA PRO A 411 26.34 -7.65 -9.77
C PRO A 411 27.26 -8.88 -9.58
N PRO A 412 27.66 -9.56 -10.66
CA PRO A 412 28.51 -10.74 -10.54
C PRO A 412 29.74 -10.32 -9.75
N SER A 413 29.96 -10.97 -8.60
CA SER A 413 31.10 -10.70 -7.72
C SER A 413 32.33 -10.59 -8.60
N SER A 414 32.88 -9.39 -8.71
CA SER A 414 33.96 -9.13 -9.65
C SER A 414 35.07 -10.16 -9.37
N SER A 415 35.51 -10.86 -10.41
CA SER A 415 36.52 -11.93 -10.35
C SER A 415 37.90 -11.46 -9.88
N TRP A 416 38.01 -10.18 -9.48
CA TRP A 416 39.17 -9.57 -8.85
C TRP A 416 39.47 -10.14 -7.45
N GLY A 417 38.50 -10.76 -6.77
CA GLY A 417 38.74 -11.49 -5.52
C GLY A 417 39.59 -12.76 -5.68
N ALA A 418 39.61 -13.38 -6.88
CA ALA A 418 40.38 -14.60 -7.13
C ALA A 418 41.84 -14.36 -7.52
N LEU A 419 42.17 -13.16 -8.05
CA LEU A 419 43.54 -12.79 -8.43
C LEU A 419 44.35 -12.18 -7.27
N ALA A 420 43.70 -11.70 -6.21
CA ALA A 420 44.37 -11.20 -5.01
C ALA A 420 45.03 -12.31 -4.16
N GLY A 421 44.71 -13.58 -4.42
CA GLY A 421 45.29 -14.74 -3.73
C GLY A 421 46.60 -15.27 -4.30
N TRP A 422 47.13 -14.71 -5.39
CA TRP A 422 48.29 -15.27 -6.13
C TRP A 422 49.57 -14.42 -6.14
N ILE A 423 49.63 -13.31 -5.39
CA ILE A 423 50.89 -12.58 -5.19
C ILE A 423 51.26 -12.47 -3.70
N PRO A 424 52.03 -13.43 -3.16
CA PRO A 424 52.92 -13.19 -2.05
C PRO A 424 54.37 -13.08 -2.52
N SER A 425 55.06 -12.09 -1.96
CA SER A 425 56.52 -11.86 -2.04
C SER A 425 57.04 -11.17 -3.31
N LEU A 426 57.17 -9.84 -3.24
CA LEU A 426 58.43 -9.10 -3.40
C LEU A 426 58.10 -7.60 -3.41
N VAL A 427 58.98 -6.81 -2.77
CA VAL A 427 58.93 -5.34 -2.61
C VAL A 427 58.16 -4.82 -1.38
N GLY A 428 58.87 -4.83 -0.24
CA GLY A 428 59.26 -3.57 0.42
C GLY A 428 58.18 -2.59 0.88
N ARG A 429 57.77 -2.76 2.13
CA ARG A 429 57.53 -1.71 3.15
C ARG A 429 57.43 -0.27 2.60
N ARG A 430 56.23 0.17 2.26
CA ARG A 430 55.87 1.59 2.28
C ARG A 430 54.46 1.75 2.80
N SER A 431 54.35 2.50 3.90
CA SER A 431 53.11 3.02 4.47
C SER A 431 52.25 3.61 3.34
N LYS A 432 51.09 2.99 3.10
CA LYS A 432 49.92 3.63 2.53
C LYS A 432 48.75 3.30 3.45
N THR A 433 48.10 4.38 3.82
CA THR A 433 46.82 4.50 4.52
C THR A 433 45.83 3.42 4.13
N ALA A 434 45.02 3.02 5.12
CA ALA A 434 43.86 2.17 4.97
C ALA A 434 43.18 2.42 3.62
N ALA A 435 43.31 1.42 2.73
CA ALA A 435 42.53 1.38 1.52
C ALA A 435 41.06 1.42 1.95
N GLU A 436 40.30 2.32 1.34
CA GLU A 436 38.86 2.16 1.17
C GLU A 436 38.64 0.76 0.61
N GLU A 437 38.36 -0.18 1.48
CA GLU A 437 37.62 -1.38 1.11
C GLU A 437 36.28 -0.83 0.63
N GLN A 438 36.16 -0.62 -0.68
CA GLN A 438 34.89 -0.31 -1.32
C GLN A 438 33.96 -1.44 -0.92
N VAL A 439 33.10 -1.16 0.06
CA VAL A 439 31.99 -2.02 0.41
C VAL A 439 31.10 -2.01 -0.83
N GLU A 440 31.34 -2.95 -1.73
CA GLU A 440 30.52 -3.13 -2.92
C GLU A 440 29.10 -3.39 -2.43
N ALA A 441 28.17 -2.53 -2.84
CA ALA A 441 26.80 -2.60 -2.38
C ALA A 441 26.23 -3.99 -2.72
N ARG A 442 25.70 -4.70 -1.71
CA ARG A 442 24.95 -5.94 -1.98
C ARG A 442 23.68 -5.67 -2.79
N PHE A 443 23.23 -4.44 -2.83
CA PHE A 443 22.08 -3.99 -3.60
C PHE A 443 22.29 -2.56 -4.04
N ASP A 444 22.28 -2.32 -5.35
CA ASP A 444 22.28 -0.99 -5.95
C ASP A 444 20.97 -0.80 -6.74
N PRO A 445 19.98 -0.05 -6.21
CA PRO A 445 18.74 0.18 -6.93
C PRO A 445 18.93 1.02 -8.19
N TRP A 446 20.08 1.70 -8.37
CA TRP A 446 20.39 2.44 -9.60
C TRP A 446 20.74 1.53 -10.76
N ALA A 447 21.19 0.30 -10.50
CA ALA A 447 21.39 -0.69 -11.56
C ALA A 447 20.08 -1.20 -12.18
N ILE A 448 18.92 -0.76 -11.69
CA ILE A 448 17.60 -1.08 -12.22
C ILE A 448 17.28 -0.15 -13.40
N GLU A 449 17.20 -0.69 -14.62
CA GLU A 449 17.04 0.08 -15.87
C GLU A 449 15.89 1.10 -15.84
N HIS A 450 14.71 0.71 -15.31
CA HIS A 450 13.56 1.60 -15.24
C HIS A 450 13.70 2.71 -14.19
N VAL A 451 14.56 2.56 -13.17
CA VAL A 451 14.84 3.64 -12.20
C VAL A 451 15.51 4.83 -12.90
N HIS A 452 16.42 4.58 -13.85
CA HIS A 452 17.01 5.63 -14.67
C HIS A 452 16.00 6.29 -15.63
N GLU A 453 15.07 5.51 -16.19
CA GLU A 453 13.98 6.06 -16.99
C GLU A 453 13.14 7.05 -16.16
N HIS A 454 12.80 6.67 -14.92
CA HIS A 454 12.06 7.53 -14.03
C HIS A 454 12.84 8.76 -13.57
N GLU A 455 14.13 8.61 -13.28
CA GLU A 455 14.98 9.76 -12.96
C GLU A 455 15.06 10.73 -14.15
N LYS A 456 15.13 10.22 -15.38
CA LYS A 456 15.07 11.03 -16.59
C LYS A 456 13.75 11.78 -16.71
N ARG A 457 12.61 11.09 -16.53
CA ARG A 457 11.27 11.72 -16.53
C ARG A 457 11.13 12.78 -15.45
N TRP A 458 11.61 12.49 -14.24
CA TRP A 458 11.67 13.46 -13.14
C TRP A 458 12.47 14.70 -13.54
N ASN A 459 13.64 14.52 -14.14
CA ASN A 459 14.47 15.63 -14.60
C ASN A 459 13.84 16.43 -15.74
N GLU A 460 13.05 15.80 -16.61
CA GLU A 460 12.25 16.47 -17.64
C GLU A 460 11.18 17.36 -16.98
N VAL A 461 10.38 16.80 -16.07
CA VAL A 461 9.34 17.52 -15.33
C VAL A 461 9.92 18.66 -14.46
N ALA A 462 10.97 18.39 -13.70
CA ALA A 462 11.64 19.37 -12.86
C ALA A 462 12.43 20.44 -13.66
N GLY A 463 12.77 20.13 -14.92
CA GLY A 463 13.45 21.03 -15.84
C GLY A 463 12.53 22.04 -16.50
N GLU A 464 11.28 21.67 -16.81
CA GLU A 464 10.29 22.54 -17.44
C GLU A 464 9.94 23.76 -16.55
N ASP A 465 9.91 23.58 -15.23
CA ASP A 465 9.60 24.63 -14.23
C ASP A 465 10.64 25.77 -14.20
N LYS A 466 11.84 25.59 -14.76
CA LYS A 466 12.85 26.66 -14.88
C LYS A 466 12.71 27.50 -16.15
N SER A 467 11.83 27.11 -17.07
CA SER A 467 11.63 27.79 -18.36
C SER A 467 10.22 28.38 -18.54
N ALA A 468 9.29 28.05 -17.66
CA ALA A 468 7.88 28.43 -17.75
C ALA A 468 7.54 29.86 -17.24
N GLU A 469 8.51 30.79 -17.27
CA GLU A 469 8.19 32.23 -17.26
C GLU A 469 7.90 32.79 -18.67
N GLY A 470 7.87 31.95 -19.71
CA GLY A 470 7.57 32.46 -21.05
C GLY A 470 7.32 31.45 -22.16
N ALA A 471 6.31 30.58 -22.04
CA ALA A 471 5.62 30.02 -23.21
C ALA A 471 4.37 29.24 -22.80
N GLY A 472 3.20 29.74 -23.16
CA GLY A 472 1.96 28.99 -23.08
C GLY A 472 1.82 27.97 -24.21
N ARG A 473 1.12 26.87 -23.91
CA ARG A 473 0.44 25.95 -24.83
C ARG A 473 1.26 25.42 -26.02
N ALA A 474 1.64 24.15 -25.92
CA ALA A 474 1.36 23.14 -26.96
C ALA A 474 1.69 21.76 -26.39
N LEU A 475 0.78 20.80 -26.54
CA LEU A 475 1.10 19.41 -26.91
C LEU A 475 -0.22 18.68 -27.18
N ALA A 476 -0.69 18.86 -28.42
CA ALA A 476 -1.62 17.96 -29.08
C ALA A 476 -1.17 17.83 -30.54
N ALA A 477 -1.26 16.60 -31.04
CA ALA A 477 -1.12 16.15 -32.42
C ALA A 477 0.30 15.80 -32.92
N GLY A 478 0.46 14.50 -33.21
CA GLY A 478 0.97 14.08 -34.53
C GLY A 478 2.23 13.22 -34.53
N ALA A 479 2.08 11.90 -34.43
CA ALA A 479 3.02 10.96 -35.06
C ALA A 479 2.34 9.59 -35.28
N THR A 480 1.59 9.46 -36.37
CA THR A 480 1.29 8.16 -36.98
C THR A 480 2.54 7.66 -37.69
N GLY A 481 3.32 6.84 -37.00
CA GLY A 481 4.45 6.12 -37.57
C GLY A 481 4.56 4.77 -36.88
N ALA A 482 4.10 3.72 -37.55
CA ALA A 482 4.29 2.34 -37.11
C ALA A 482 5.78 1.98 -37.21
N SER A 483 6.55 2.35 -36.19
CA SER A 483 7.82 1.71 -35.89
C SER A 483 7.55 0.64 -34.84
N SER A 484 8.05 -0.57 -35.10
CA SER A 484 8.15 -1.64 -34.11
C SER A 484 9.17 -1.22 -33.06
N ALA A 485 8.77 -0.28 -32.19
CA ALA A 485 9.48 -0.02 -30.94
C ALA A 485 9.50 -1.33 -30.14
N PRO A 486 10.60 -1.63 -29.42
CA PRO A 486 10.61 -2.79 -28.53
C PRO A 486 9.38 -2.69 -27.63
N GLN A 487 8.55 -3.72 -27.67
CA GLN A 487 7.30 -3.78 -26.92
C GLN A 487 7.68 -3.76 -25.44
N TRP A 488 7.76 -2.56 -24.85
CA TRP A 488 7.98 -2.37 -23.43
C TRP A 488 7.00 -3.26 -22.70
N SER A 489 7.48 -4.02 -21.70
CA SER A 489 6.65 -4.88 -20.87
C SER A 489 5.61 -4.11 -20.05
N TRP A 490 5.73 -2.78 -20.01
CA TRP A 490 4.84 -1.86 -19.31
C TRP A 490 3.88 -1.14 -20.27
N PRO A 491 2.62 -0.93 -19.87
CA PRO A 491 1.69 -0.12 -20.64
C PRO A 491 2.10 1.36 -20.68
N SER A 492 1.76 2.04 -21.78
CA SER A 492 1.86 3.50 -21.87
C SER A 492 0.77 4.17 -21.04
N ASP A 493 1.03 5.39 -20.58
CA ASP A 493 0.12 6.15 -19.72
C ASP A 493 -1.22 6.44 -20.43
N GLU A 494 -1.16 6.73 -21.74
CA GLU A 494 -2.34 6.94 -22.58
C GLU A 494 -3.18 5.65 -22.70
N TRP A 495 -2.54 4.51 -23.02
CA TRP A 495 -3.28 3.25 -23.14
C TRP A 495 -3.89 2.85 -21.80
N TRP A 496 -3.13 3.00 -20.71
CA TRP A 496 -3.57 2.67 -19.37
C TRP A 496 -4.78 3.50 -18.92
N THR A 497 -4.73 4.81 -19.14
CA THR A 497 -5.81 5.72 -18.75
C THR A 497 -7.09 5.46 -19.55
N ASN A 498 -6.96 5.14 -20.84
CA ASN A 498 -8.11 5.00 -21.74
C ASN A 498 -8.69 3.58 -21.82
N ASN A 499 -7.88 2.55 -21.56
CA ASN A 499 -8.28 1.15 -21.77
C ASN A 499 -7.81 0.21 -20.66
N GLY A 500 -6.58 0.40 -20.18
CA GLY A 500 -5.92 -0.59 -19.34
C GLY A 500 -6.37 -0.62 -17.89
N SER A 501 -6.79 0.52 -17.35
CA SER A 501 -7.09 0.65 -15.93
C SER A 501 -8.35 -0.13 -15.57
N TRP A 502 -8.25 -0.87 -14.47
CA TRP A 502 -9.29 -1.81 -14.06
C TRP A 502 -10.57 -1.13 -13.57
N HIS A 503 -10.48 0.13 -13.12
CA HIS A 503 -11.67 0.89 -12.69
C HIS A 503 -12.68 1.09 -13.84
N LEU A 504 -12.22 1.10 -15.09
CA LEU A 504 -13.07 1.28 -16.28
C LEU A 504 -14.08 0.15 -16.46
N ALA A 505 -13.88 -1.02 -15.84
CA ALA A 505 -14.86 -2.12 -15.86
C ALA A 505 -16.06 -1.90 -14.93
N VAL A 506 -15.97 -0.94 -14.00
CA VAL A 506 -16.89 -0.78 -12.86
C VAL A 506 -17.09 0.69 -12.46
N ASP A 507 -16.89 1.62 -13.41
CA ASP A 507 -17.02 3.07 -13.18
C ASP A 507 -18.46 3.58 -13.28
N GLY A 508 -19.43 2.70 -13.59
CA GLY A 508 -20.85 3.04 -13.72
C GLY A 508 -21.23 3.73 -15.03
N LYS A 509 -20.33 3.88 -16.01
CA LYS A 509 -20.62 4.55 -17.29
C LYS A 509 -21.08 3.61 -18.41
N GLY A 510 -21.18 2.31 -18.13
CA GLY A 510 -21.79 1.35 -19.05
C GLY A 510 -20.93 1.12 -20.28
N ALA A 511 -21.39 1.49 -21.48
CA ALA A 511 -20.66 1.26 -22.72
C ALA A 511 -19.71 2.41 -23.12
N GLU A 512 -19.68 3.50 -22.34
CA GLU A 512 -18.86 4.69 -22.66
C GLU A 512 -17.37 4.48 -22.36
N THR A 513 -17.06 3.63 -21.39
CA THR A 513 -15.71 3.29 -20.95
C THR A 513 -15.61 1.78 -20.79
N CYS A 514 -14.45 1.21 -21.13
CA CYS A 514 -14.23 -0.22 -21.04
C CYS A 514 -12.82 -0.48 -20.54
N TRP A 515 -12.70 -1.42 -19.60
CA TRP A 515 -11.43 -2.09 -19.37
C TRP A 515 -11.14 -3.04 -20.52
N GLU A 516 -9.92 -3.01 -21.06
CA GLU A 516 -9.41 -3.94 -22.07
C GLU A 516 -8.24 -4.75 -21.50
N SER A 517 -8.26 -6.07 -21.70
CA SER A 517 -7.12 -6.92 -21.36
C SER A 517 -5.91 -6.63 -22.25
N TRP A 518 -4.71 -6.55 -21.66
CA TRP A 518 -3.48 -6.30 -22.43
C TRP A 518 -3.19 -7.35 -23.51
N ARG A 519 -3.49 -8.61 -23.19
CA ARG A 519 -3.40 -9.76 -24.09
C ARG A 519 -4.74 -10.46 -24.22
N ALA A 520 -4.88 -11.28 -25.25
CA ALA A 520 -6.00 -12.21 -25.35
C ALA A 520 -5.98 -13.19 -24.16
N PRO A 521 -7.13 -13.45 -23.51
CA PRO A 521 -7.20 -14.38 -22.38
C PRO A 521 -6.75 -15.80 -22.75
N GLU A 522 -6.06 -16.45 -21.82
CA GLU A 522 -5.64 -17.85 -21.91
C GLU A 522 -6.60 -18.75 -21.14
N ASN A 523 -6.37 -20.07 -21.18
CA ASN A 523 -7.17 -21.00 -20.41
C ASN A 523 -7.07 -20.68 -18.90
N ASN A 524 -8.21 -20.66 -18.22
CA ASN A 524 -8.38 -20.30 -16.81
C ASN A 524 -8.14 -18.82 -16.44
N ASP A 525 -7.83 -17.95 -17.41
CA ASP A 525 -7.93 -16.52 -17.16
C ASP A 525 -9.36 -16.13 -16.82
N HIS A 526 -9.51 -15.16 -15.92
CA HIS A 526 -10.82 -14.78 -15.43
C HIS A 526 -10.93 -13.31 -15.09
N PHE A 527 -12.16 -12.83 -15.11
CA PHE A 527 -12.57 -11.54 -14.57
C PHE A 527 -13.93 -11.68 -13.86
N GLY A 528 -14.27 -10.77 -12.96
CA GLY A 528 -15.45 -10.93 -12.12
C GLY A 528 -15.66 -9.82 -11.10
N LEU A 529 -16.65 -10.02 -10.24
CA LEU A 529 -17.01 -9.13 -9.15
C LEU A 529 -17.01 -9.88 -7.81
N THR A 530 -16.50 -9.22 -6.78
CA THR A 530 -16.77 -9.56 -5.38
C THR A 530 -17.76 -8.54 -4.84
N LEU A 531 -18.92 -9.00 -4.37
CA LEU A 531 -19.97 -8.16 -3.83
C LEU A 531 -19.73 -7.91 -2.34
N ILE A 532 -19.80 -6.65 -1.93
CA ILE A 532 -19.64 -6.25 -0.52
C ILE A 532 -20.83 -6.75 0.31
N VAL A 533 -22.04 -6.52 -0.21
CA VAL A 533 -23.27 -7.14 0.29
C VAL A 533 -23.64 -8.26 -0.67
N PRO A 534 -23.67 -9.53 -0.22
CA PRO A 534 -24.17 -10.63 -1.03
C PRO A 534 -25.60 -10.36 -1.53
N ARG A 535 -25.89 -10.74 -2.77
CA ARG A 535 -27.18 -10.46 -3.42
C ARG A 535 -27.76 -11.70 -4.06
N LEU A 536 -29.08 -11.84 -4.02
CA LEU A 536 -29.77 -12.77 -4.91
C LEU A 536 -29.59 -12.27 -6.34
N VAL A 537 -29.00 -13.10 -7.20
CA VAL A 537 -28.77 -12.77 -8.60
C VAL A 537 -29.34 -13.89 -9.48
N ARG A 538 -30.41 -13.58 -10.20
CA ARG A 538 -31.12 -14.47 -11.12
C ARG A 538 -30.84 -14.10 -12.57
N VAL A 539 -30.60 -12.83 -12.86
CA VAL A 539 -30.25 -12.32 -14.19
C VAL A 539 -28.95 -11.54 -14.12
N ILE A 540 -28.01 -11.92 -14.98
CA ILE A 540 -26.76 -11.18 -15.20
C ILE A 540 -26.76 -10.65 -16.62
N THR A 541 -26.59 -9.35 -16.79
CA THR A 541 -26.22 -8.75 -18.07
C THR A 541 -24.80 -8.19 -17.98
N LEU A 542 -23.92 -8.64 -18.86
CA LEU A 542 -22.54 -8.18 -19.00
C LEU A 542 -22.40 -7.40 -20.32
N ILE A 543 -21.84 -6.19 -20.26
CA ILE A 543 -21.55 -5.37 -21.44
C ILE A 543 -20.05 -5.45 -21.72
N GLY A 544 -19.69 -5.83 -22.94
CA GLY A 544 -18.29 -5.94 -23.34
C GLY A 544 -18.09 -6.40 -24.77
N SER A 545 -16.90 -6.91 -25.08
CA SER A 545 -16.52 -7.36 -26.42
C SER A 545 -17.35 -8.54 -26.92
N ALA A 546 -17.51 -8.65 -28.24
CA ALA A 546 -18.34 -9.67 -28.88
C ALA A 546 -17.99 -11.13 -28.52
N ASP A 547 -16.75 -11.42 -28.14
CA ASP A 547 -16.32 -12.77 -27.73
C ASP A 547 -16.99 -13.25 -26.43
N LEU A 548 -17.48 -12.31 -25.60
CA LEU A 548 -18.27 -12.62 -24.42
C LEU A 548 -19.62 -13.26 -24.77
N GLY A 549 -20.07 -13.20 -26.03
CA GLY A 549 -21.27 -13.90 -26.48
C GLY A 549 -21.17 -15.43 -26.37
N ASN A 550 -19.97 -15.98 -26.26
CA ASN A 550 -19.70 -17.43 -26.18
C ASN A 550 -19.74 -17.98 -24.74
N VAL A 551 -20.59 -17.44 -23.87
CA VAL A 551 -20.73 -17.99 -22.50
C VAL A 551 -21.54 -19.28 -22.53
N VAL A 552 -21.01 -20.34 -21.91
CA VAL A 552 -21.60 -21.68 -21.86
C VAL A 552 -22.01 -22.07 -20.45
N ALA A 553 -23.17 -22.73 -20.34
CA ALA A 553 -23.65 -23.31 -19.09
C ALA A 553 -22.78 -24.51 -18.67
N SER A 554 -22.77 -24.82 -17.37
CA SER A 554 -21.93 -25.90 -16.84
C SER A 554 -22.24 -27.29 -17.39
N GLU A 555 -23.50 -27.60 -17.70
CA GLU A 555 -23.87 -28.91 -18.27
C GLU A 555 -23.37 -29.10 -19.71
N HIS A 556 -23.10 -28.00 -20.41
CA HIS A 556 -22.57 -28.00 -21.77
C HIS A 556 -21.04 -27.86 -21.79
N SER A 557 -20.35 -28.08 -20.66
CA SER A 557 -18.89 -27.92 -20.58
C SER A 557 -18.12 -28.87 -21.49
N GLN A 558 -18.71 -30.00 -21.90
CA GLN A 558 -18.11 -30.93 -22.87
C GLN A 558 -18.25 -30.46 -24.32
N LEU A 559 -19.23 -29.59 -24.60
CA LEU A 559 -19.44 -28.94 -25.89
C LEU A 559 -18.77 -27.56 -25.97
N ALA A 560 -18.19 -27.12 -24.85
CA ALA A 560 -17.50 -25.86 -24.71
C ALA A 560 -16.23 -25.87 -25.56
N GLY A 561 -16.24 -25.13 -26.68
CA GLY A 561 -15.04 -24.88 -27.47
C GLY A 561 -14.04 -24.01 -26.72
N GLU A 562 -12.79 -23.95 -27.21
CA GLU A 562 -11.71 -23.14 -26.62
C GLU A 562 -12.06 -21.65 -26.49
N GLU A 563 -12.93 -21.14 -27.37
CA GLU A 563 -13.41 -19.76 -27.38
C GLU A 563 -14.51 -19.48 -26.34
N SER A 564 -14.95 -20.48 -25.55
CA SER A 564 -16.06 -20.31 -24.60
C SER A 564 -15.66 -19.75 -23.23
N TRP A 565 -16.63 -19.11 -22.58
CA TRP A 565 -16.53 -18.60 -21.21
C TRP A 565 -17.44 -19.40 -20.27
N GLN A 566 -16.99 -19.72 -19.06
CA GLN A 566 -17.83 -20.36 -18.05
C GLN A 566 -18.03 -19.44 -16.84
N LEU A 567 -19.28 -19.34 -16.39
CA LEU A 567 -19.65 -18.57 -15.21
C LEU A 567 -19.47 -19.41 -13.94
N TYR A 568 -18.83 -18.83 -12.94
CA TYR A 568 -18.70 -19.38 -11.59
C TYR A 568 -19.19 -18.38 -10.54
N THR A 569 -19.75 -18.90 -9.43
CA THR A 569 -20.13 -18.07 -8.29
C THR A 569 -19.71 -18.67 -6.96
N VAL A 570 -19.68 -17.84 -5.91
CA VAL A 570 -19.50 -18.25 -4.51
C VAL A 570 -20.74 -17.80 -3.72
N ARG A 571 -21.28 -18.68 -2.86
CA ARG A 571 -22.38 -18.35 -1.93
C ARG A 571 -21.97 -17.32 -0.88
N GLU A 572 -22.95 -16.65 -0.27
CA GLU A 572 -22.77 -15.75 0.87
C GLU A 572 -21.90 -16.33 2.00
N ASP A 573 -22.21 -17.55 2.41
CA ASP A 573 -21.53 -18.26 3.50
C ASP A 573 -20.15 -18.82 3.11
N GLY A 574 -19.78 -18.71 1.83
CA GLY A 574 -18.55 -19.28 1.27
C GLY A 574 -18.57 -20.80 1.11
N SER A 575 -19.69 -21.47 1.41
CA SER A 575 -19.79 -22.92 1.30
C SER A 575 -19.75 -23.37 -0.16
N GLY A 576 -19.01 -24.47 -0.41
CA GLY A 576 -18.83 -25.05 -1.74
C GLY A 576 -17.77 -24.36 -2.62
N GLY A 577 -17.23 -23.21 -2.21
CA GLY A 577 -16.22 -22.49 -2.97
C GLY A 577 -16.75 -21.94 -4.30
N TRP A 578 -15.91 -21.96 -5.34
CA TRP A 578 -16.29 -21.53 -6.69
C TRP A 578 -17.07 -22.63 -7.41
N GLU A 579 -18.34 -22.37 -7.69
CA GLU A 579 -19.24 -23.33 -8.33
C GLU A 579 -19.64 -22.91 -9.74
N PRO A 580 -19.53 -23.79 -10.73
CA PRO A 580 -19.96 -23.48 -12.09
C PRO A 580 -21.48 -23.34 -12.14
N ARG A 581 -21.98 -22.44 -13.00
CA ARG A 581 -23.42 -22.14 -13.10
C ARG A 581 -24.11 -22.83 -14.26
N ARG A 582 -25.33 -23.27 -13.99
CA ARG A 582 -26.34 -23.65 -14.99
C ARG A 582 -27.21 -22.47 -15.35
N PHE A 583 -27.72 -22.49 -16.57
CA PHE A 583 -28.60 -21.44 -17.08
C PHE A 583 -30.00 -22.01 -17.28
N LEU A 584 -31.02 -21.22 -16.97
CA LEU A 584 -32.42 -21.58 -17.22
C LEU A 584 -32.74 -21.62 -18.73
N THR A 585 -31.95 -20.92 -19.53
CA THR A 585 -32.04 -20.91 -20.99
C THR A 585 -30.87 -21.67 -21.61
N ALA A 586 -31.12 -22.33 -22.73
CA ALA A 586 -30.09 -23.09 -23.45
C ALA A 586 -28.94 -22.20 -23.97
N ALA A 587 -29.19 -20.91 -24.22
CA ALA A 587 -28.21 -19.95 -24.71
C ALA A 587 -28.37 -18.57 -24.06
N PRO A 588 -27.29 -17.76 -23.98
CA PRO A 588 -27.34 -16.35 -23.61
C PRO A 588 -28.18 -15.52 -24.59
N TYR A 589 -28.85 -14.49 -24.08
CA TYR A 589 -29.50 -13.48 -24.92
C TYR A 589 -28.52 -12.35 -25.25
N LEU A 590 -28.28 -12.09 -26.54
CA LEU A 590 -27.32 -11.11 -27.02
C LEU A 590 -28.03 -9.91 -27.63
N THR A 591 -27.63 -8.70 -27.23
CA THR A 591 -28.10 -7.44 -27.85
C THR A 591 -26.92 -6.54 -28.19
N PRO A 592 -26.96 -5.80 -29.32
CA PRO A 592 -25.93 -4.82 -29.62
C PRO A 592 -25.90 -3.72 -28.55
N ALA A 593 -24.71 -3.40 -28.03
CA ALA A 593 -24.50 -2.34 -27.04
C ALA A 593 -23.70 -1.14 -27.58
N GLY A 594 -23.04 -1.31 -28.73
CA GLY A 594 -22.24 -0.28 -29.40
C GLY A 594 -21.39 -0.89 -30.51
N PRO A 595 -20.54 -0.10 -31.19
CA PRO A 595 -19.60 -0.61 -32.18
C PRO A 595 -18.65 -1.65 -31.56
N GLY A 596 -18.77 -2.92 -31.97
CA GLY A 596 -17.95 -4.02 -31.45
C GLY A 596 -18.34 -4.54 -30.06
N LEU A 597 -19.37 -3.96 -29.43
CA LEU A 597 -19.82 -4.31 -28.09
C LEU A 597 -21.17 -5.02 -28.09
N VAL A 598 -21.32 -5.99 -27.20
CA VAL A 598 -22.54 -6.76 -26.98
C VAL A 598 -22.93 -6.72 -25.50
N ALA A 599 -24.23 -6.74 -25.23
CA ALA A 599 -24.80 -7.02 -23.93
C ALA A 599 -25.25 -8.48 -23.88
N VAL A 600 -24.61 -9.27 -23.02
CA VAL A 600 -24.82 -10.70 -22.84
C VAL A 600 -25.66 -10.93 -21.60
N THR A 601 -26.90 -11.41 -21.78
CA THR A 601 -27.84 -11.64 -20.67
C THR A 601 -28.01 -13.14 -20.39
N LEU A 602 -27.81 -13.53 -19.13
CA LEU A 602 -27.86 -14.89 -18.62
C LEU A 602 -28.95 -15.00 -17.56
N GLN A 603 -29.79 -16.02 -17.64
CA GLN A 603 -30.73 -16.39 -16.58
C GLN A 603 -30.16 -17.56 -15.78
N LEU A 604 -29.88 -17.36 -14.51
CA LEU A 604 -29.24 -18.34 -13.63
C LEU A 604 -30.29 -19.19 -12.92
N GLU A 605 -29.96 -20.46 -12.71
CA GLU A 605 -30.68 -21.26 -11.72
C GLU A 605 -30.52 -20.64 -10.31
N PRO A 606 -31.47 -20.81 -9.40
CA PRO A 606 -31.29 -20.44 -7.99
C PRO A 606 -30.11 -21.20 -7.35
N LEU A 607 -29.48 -20.60 -6.34
CA LEU A 607 -28.54 -21.30 -5.46
C LEU A 607 -29.26 -21.66 -4.18
N PHE A 608 -29.09 -22.88 -3.69
CA PHE A 608 -29.64 -23.29 -2.39
C PHE A 608 -28.53 -23.47 -1.34
N ARG A 609 -28.89 -23.25 -0.07
CA ARG A 609 -27.99 -23.45 1.08
C ARG A 609 -27.70 -24.94 1.24
N ARG A 610 -26.42 -25.27 1.38
CA ARG A 610 -25.95 -26.61 1.73
C ARG A 610 -25.91 -26.78 3.24
N GLN A 611 -26.45 -27.88 3.72
CA GLN A 611 -26.29 -28.35 5.09
C GLN A 611 -25.58 -29.69 5.08
N VAL A 612 -24.59 -29.83 5.96
CA VAL A 612 -23.95 -31.11 6.21
C VAL A 612 -24.82 -31.86 7.21
N ASN A 613 -25.50 -32.89 6.73
CA ASN A 613 -26.21 -33.86 7.52
C ASN A 613 -25.26 -35.01 7.85
N ALA A 614 -25.10 -35.33 9.14
CA ALA A 614 -24.16 -36.36 9.58
C ALA A 614 -24.51 -37.76 9.07
N GLN A 615 -25.78 -38.01 8.72
CA GLN A 615 -26.26 -39.31 8.27
C GLN A 615 -26.33 -39.44 6.74
N THR A 616 -26.67 -38.36 6.02
CA THR A 616 -26.95 -38.41 4.57
C THR A 616 -25.94 -37.64 3.71
N GLY A 617 -25.00 -36.92 4.33
CA GLY A 617 -24.01 -36.11 3.63
C GLY A 617 -24.48 -34.68 3.40
N ILE A 618 -24.11 -34.09 2.26
CA ILE A 618 -24.44 -32.69 1.95
C ILE A 618 -25.83 -32.64 1.31
N GLU A 619 -26.80 -32.06 2.00
CA GLU A 619 -28.16 -31.84 1.51
C GLU A 619 -28.40 -30.35 1.20
N GLU A 620 -29.16 -30.06 0.14
CA GLU A 620 -29.61 -28.69 -0.16
C GLU A 620 -30.97 -28.41 0.50
N THR A 621 -31.03 -27.35 1.30
CA THR A 621 -32.15 -27.08 2.23
C THR A 621 -33.38 -26.43 1.58
N GLY A 622 -33.41 -26.30 0.25
CA GLY A 622 -34.45 -25.56 -0.49
C GLY A 622 -34.49 -24.05 -0.23
N VAL A 623 -33.67 -23.53 0.68
CA VAL A 623 -33.55 -22.10 0.97
C VAL A 623 -32.58 -21.45 -0.01
N GLU A 624 -33.08 -20.52 -0.83
CA GLU A 624 -32.27 -19.78 -1.79
C GLU A 624 -31.23 -18.91 -1.06
N VAL A 625 -30.00 -18.87 -1.58
CA VAL A 625 -28.89 -18.12 -0.97
C VAL A 625 -28.33 -17.03 -1.89
N PRO A 626 -27.95 -15.88 -1.33
CA PRO A 626 -27.27 -14.83 -2.07
C PRO A 626 -25.90 -15.27 -2.61
N ILE A 627 -25.49 -14.65 -3.70
CA ILE A 627 -24.17 -14.73 -4.30
C ILE A 627 -23.28 -13.66 -3.69
N ARG A 628 -22.06 -14.05 -3.32
CA ARG A 628 -21.00 -13.16 -2.82
C ARG A 628 -19.95 -12.84 -3.88
N LYS A 629 -19.57 -13.80 -4.72
CA LYS A 629 -18.58 -13.60 -5.78
C LYS A 629 -19.08 -14.18 -7.09
N ILE A 630 -18.75 -13.53 -8.20
CA ILE A 630 -19.10 -13.92 -9.57
C ILE A 630 -17.84 -13.79 -10.41
N LYS A 631 -17.53 -14.78 -11.26
CA LYS A 631 -16.46 -14.64 -12.26
C LYS A 631 -16.74 -15.42 -13.53
N PHE A 632 -16.25 -14.90 -14.63
CA PHE A 632 -16.19 -15.56 -15.93
C PHE A 632 -14.79 -16.11 -16.12
N VAL A 633 -14.68 -17.39 -16.46
CA VAL A 633 -13.41 -18.13 -16.63
C VAL A 633 -13.32 -18.60 -18.07
N SER A 634 -12.21 -18.30 -18.73
CA SER A 634 -11.92 -18.76 -20.08
C SER A 634 -11.63 -20.27 -20.10
N LYS A 635 -12.16 -20.99 -21.10
CA LYS A 635 -11.93 -22.43 -21.33
C LYS A 635 -10.88 -22.76 -22.37
N GLY A 636 -10.16 -21.76 -22.85
CA GLY A 636 -9.12 -21.92 -23.85
C GLY A 636 -8.44 -20.58 -24.16
N ARG A 637 -7.61 -20.58 -25.19
CA ARG A 637 -6.99 -19.34 -25.65
C ARG A 637 -7.97 -18.57 -26.52
N LYS A 638 -8.19 -17.30 -26.20
CA LYS A 638 -8.99 -16.39 -27.02
C LYS A 638 -8.17 -15.84 -28.17
N ARG A 639 -8.86 -15.50 -29.27
CA ARG A 639 -8.24 -14.81 -30.41
C ARG A 639 -8.07 -13.31 -30.19
N ALA A 640 -9.00 -12.71 -29.46
CA ALA A 640 -9.05 -11.28 -29.22
C ALA A 640 -8.84 -10.96 -27.73
N LYS A 641 -8.46 -9.72 -27.45
CA LYS A 641 -8.50 -9.15 -26.11
C LYS A 641 -9.96 -9.06 -25.66
N VAL A 642 -10.19 -9.23 -24.36
CA VAL A 642 -11.51 -9.06 -23.78
C VAL A 642 -11.70 -7.62 -23.33
N GLN A 643 -12.87 -7.07 -23.58
CA GLN A 643 -13.31 -5.77 -23.07
C GLN A 643 -14.49 -5.97 -22.12
N VAL A 644 -14.46 -5.30 -20.96
CA VAL A 644 -15.56 -5.29 -19.99
C VAL A 644 -15.87 -3.83 -19.67
N CYS A 645 -17.12 -3.45 -19.91
CA CYS A 645 -17.55 -2.05 -19.82
C CYS A 645 -18.56 -1.83 -18.70
N GLY A 646 -19.43 -2.80 -18.44
CA GLY A 646 -20.39 -2.67 -17.35
C GLY A 646 -21.15 -3.93 -17.01
N TRP A 647 -21.81 -3.89 -15.86
CA TRP A 647 -22.55 -5.01 -15.31
C TRP A 647 -23.96 -4.59 -14.92
N ASN A 648 -24.89 -5.54 -14.99
CA ASN A 648 -26.22 -5.40 -14.44
C ASN A 648 -26.65 -6.72 -13.82
N LEU A 649 -26.82 -6.73 -12.49
CA LEU A 649 -27.25 -7.88 -11.71
C LEU A 649 -28.67 -7.62 -11.20
N ASP A 650 -29.68 -8.20 -11.84
CA ASP A 650 -31.10 -7.98 -11.52
C ASP A 650 -31.52 -6.49 -11.41
N GLY A 651 -31.07 -5.66 -12.34
CA GLY A 651 -31.34 -4.22 -12.36
C GLY A 651 -30.31 -3.38 -11.59
N TRP A 652 -29.43 -4.01 -10.81
CA TRP A 652 -28.34 -3.32 -10.15
C TRP A 652 -27.17 -3.11 -11.11
N LYS A 653 -27.05 -1.88 -11.63
CA LYS A 653 -26.00 -1.48 -12.56
C LYS A 653 -24.71 -1.12 -11.84
N VAL A 654 -23.59 -1.58 -12.38
CA VAL A 654 -22.22 -1.35 -11.91
C VAL A 654 -21.35 -0.89 -13.06
#